data_AF-A0A9C9BWG0-F1
#
_entry.id   AF-A0A9C9BWG0-F1
#
_cell.length_a   1.000
_cell.length_b   1.000
_cell.length_c   1.000
_cell.angle_alpha   90.00
_cell.angle_beta   90.00
_cell.angle_gamma   90.00
#
_symmetry.space_group_name_H-M   'P 1'
#
loop_
_entity.id
_entity.type
_entity.pdbx_description
1 polymer ?
#
loop_
_entity_poly.entity_id
_entity_poly.type
_entity_poly.pdbx_seq_one_letter_code
_entity_poly.pdbx_strand_id
1 'polypeptide(L)'
;MTPDTPITTLTSLGQSIWYDNIERRLLENGELAAMIQRGDIRGLTSNPSIFHKAIAHSRDYDPALLPMAWAGYEAPRIFERLAIEDIRAAADLLRPLYDQTGGDDGYVSLEVSPDLAYDTAGTLADARRLWELVDRPNLMIKIPATEAGLPAIRDAIAAGINVNVTLIFSVERYEAVMDAYLSGLERLLSSPPPTPPPSGEGPGVGEGLGVGARPGVGAVASVASFFVSRLDTKADARLQEIIAAGGPQAEIARSLLGKIAIANAKEAYARFKRVFTSERFRRLAARGARLQRPLWASTSTKNPAYPDTLYVDSLIGPHTVNTVPPKTLAAFKDHGTAALTLETGLEEARRHLAALESLGISLAELTRELEEEGVAAFAKAFHAMMKTIEERRQAARNQLGPLADSVARRVSALEEIAAPRRLWEHDPSLWTDDRRGAAEIRIRLGWLDAPQNSCPLLEPLAALRQSLQKDGIRRVLLLGMGGSSLAAEVIASILPPPSPPPSGEGPGVRVPFAVLDSTHPEQVLAAARAFPPSESLYLVASKSGTTAEPLAFLDYFWELTGGDGSRFVAVTDPGSHLESLGRERNFRSVILADPNVGGRYSALTAFGLTPAALMGADPAALLDRAAWMQAQSLPDVPAGRNPGLVLGAVLGQAALRGRDKLTLFADEPLGAFGAWLEQLIAESSGKRGQGILPVEGEPPADPSLYGADRIFVYLRRSGTHDAALDALRAAGHPALVLDFPDAYHLGAAFYRWEVAAAVACAIIGVNAFDQPDVQDAKARAKAAIAAYRQQGAFDEGAPAWESETAAVYGEIPPGAGSLAEIVGAFLAQGKAGDYVALNAFLPRTPEWAARLRELRIVIRERTHLATTLGFGPRFLHSTGQFHKGGPNNGLFLVFTDDPQEDADIPGQGLTFGALLRGQALGDIAALRSRGRRVLRVHLRSPEALKGLLQ
;
A
#
# COMPACT_ATOMS: atom_id res chain seq x y z
N MET A 1 -28.41 22.54 -15.15
CA MET A 1 -29.61 21.77 -14.79
C MET A 1 -29.22 20.31 -14.82
N THR A 2 -29.14 19.66 -13.66
CA THR A 2 -29.06 18.19 -13.60
C THR A 2 -30.32 17.60 -14.23
N PRO A 3 -30.23 16.57 -15.07
CA PRO A 3 -31.41 15.93 -15.63
C PRO A 3 -32.31 15.39 -14.51
N ASP A 4 -33.63 15.50 -14.67
CA ASP A 4 -34.60 14.91 -13.74
C ASP A 4 -34.46 13.38 -13.78
N THR A 5 -33.96 12.80 -12.69
CA THR A 5 -33.86 11.35 -12.47
C THR A 5 -34.91 10.90 -11.45
N PRO A 6 -35.26 9.60 -11.39
CA PRO A 6 -36.12 9.09 -10.33
C PRO A 6 -35.63 9.45 -8.91
N ILE A 7 -34.31 9.47 -8.69
CA ILE A 7 -33.70 9.79 -7.38
C ILE A 7 -33.84 11.27 -7.03
N THR A 8 -33.64 12.18 -7.98
CA THR A 8 -33.83 13.63 -7.73
C THR A 8 -35.29 13.95 -7.41
N THR A 9 -36.23 13.30 -8.11
CA THR A 9 -37.67 13.43 -7.82
C THR A 9 -38.02 12.82 -6.46
N LEU A 10 -37.54 11.63 -6.14
CA LEU A 10 -37.74 11.01 -4.82
C LEU A 10 -37.20 11.90 -3.68
N THR A 11 -36.04 12.53 -3.90
CA THR A 11 -35.44 13.46 -2.93
C THR A 11 -36.30 14.70 -2.73
N SER A 12 -36.86 15.28 -3.81
CA SER A 12 -37.75 16.45 -3.70
C SER A 12 -39.09 16.13 -3.03
N LEU A 13 -39.53 14.87 -3.07
CA LEU A 13 -40.67 14.35 -2.32
C LEU A 13 -40.38 14.12 -0.82
N GLY A 14 -39.14 14.39 -0.37
CA GLY A 14 -38.75 14.37 1.04
C GLY A 14 -38.28 13.01 1.56
N GLN A 15 -37.90 12.08 0.68
CA GLN A 15 -37.24 10.83 1.06
C GLN A 15 -35.75 10.88 0.71
N SER A 16 -34.88 10.36 1.58
CA SER A 16 -33.44 10.22 1.28
C SER A 16 -33.09 8.79 0.89
N ILE A 17 -32.23 8.63 -0.13
CA ILE A 17 -31.63 7.33 -0.47
C ILE A 17 -30.30 7.16 0.24
N TRP A 18 -30.14 6.09 1.00
CA TRP A 18 -28.89 5.68 1.63
C TRP A 18 -28.35 4.41 0.96
N TYR A 19 -27.02 4.28 0.93
CA TYR A 19 -26.34 3.14 0.34
C TYR A 19 -26.14 2.02 1.36
N ASP A 20 -26.69 0.83 1.13
CA ASP A 20 -26.57 -0.33 2.02
C ASP A 20 -25.40 -1.25 1.62
N ASN A 21 -24.20 -0.66 1.51
CA ASN A 21 -22.96 -1.39 1.25
C ASN A 21 -21.74 -0.54 1.66
N ILE A 22 -20.63 -1.18 1.96
CA ILE A 22 -19.32 -0.53 2.10
C ILE A 22 -18.23 -1.48 1.61
N GLU A 23 -17.39 -0.99 0.71
CA GLU A 23 -16.21 -1.69 0.19
C GLU A 23 -15.07 -0.70 0.14
N ARG A 24 -13.90 -1.07 0.68
CA ARG A 24 -12.72 -0.21 0.68
C ARG A 24 -12.35 0.31 -0.71
N ARG A 25 -12.47 -0.53 -1.74
CA ARG A 25 -12.25 -0.11 -3.14
C ARG A 25 -13.12 1.07 -3.57
N LEU A 26 -14.37 1.17 -3.13
CA LEU A 26 -15.27 2.29 -3.47
C LEU A 26 -14.83 3.61 -2.82
N LEU A 27 -14.17 3.52 -1.65
CA LEU A 27 -13.57 4.67 -0.97
C LEU A 27 -12.31 5.13 -1.70
N GLU A 28 -11.46 4.19 -2.11
CA GLU A 28 -10.14 4.48 -2.69
C GLU A 28 -10.19 4.85 -4.18
N ASN A 29 -11.13 4.29 -4.95
CA ASN A 29 -11.23 4.58 -6.38
C ASN A 29 -12.08 5.82 -6.73
N GLY A 30 -12.64 6.48 -5.70
CA GLY A 30 -13.46 7.69 -5.86
C GLY A 30 -14.93 7.45 -6.24
N GLU A 31 -15.39 6.21 -6.45
CA GLU A 31 -16.78 5.95 -6.84
C GLU A 31 -17.78 6.35 -5.76
N LEU A 32 -17.46 6.15 -4.46
CA LEU A 32 -18.34 6.61 -3.38
C LEU A 32 -18.49 8.14 -3.41
N ALA A 33 -17.38 8.86 -3.60
CA ALA A 33 -17.39 10.33 -3.72
C ALA A 33 -18.23 10.76 -4.94
N ALA A 34 -18.10 10.06 -6.07
CA ALA A 34 -18.85 10.34 -7.28
C ALA A 34 -20.36 10.09 -7.10
N MET A 35 -20.77 9.01 -6.42
CA MET A 35 -22.18 8.76 -6.09
C MET A 35 -22.78 9.89 -5.23
N ILE A 36 -22.02 10.39 -4.24
CA ILE A 36 -22.44 11.51 -3.39
C ILE A 36 -22.60 12.79 -4.22
N GLN A 37 -21.60 13.12 -5.05
CA GLN A 37 -21.60 14.34 -5.88
C GLN A 37 -22.74 14.36 -6.91
N ARG A 38 -23.07 13.19 -7.50
CA ARG A 38 -24.22 13.05 -8.42
C ARG A 38 -25.57 13.15 -7.71
N GLY A 39 -25.59 13.04 -6.39
CA GLY A 39 -26.81 12.96 -5.60
C GLY A 39 -27.50 11.59 -5.68
N ASP A 40 -26.77 10.54 -6.12
CA ASP A 40 -27.30 9.17 -6.16
C ASP A 40 -27.60 8.65 -4.74
N ILE A 41 -26.80 9.09 -3.76
CA ILE A 41 -26.91 8.67 -2.35
C ILE A 41 -26.72 9.88 -1.42
N ARG A 42 -27.31 9.79 -0.23
CA ARG A 42 -27.32 10.85 0.80
C ARG A 42 -26.89 10.37 2.19
N GLY A 43 -26.46 9.11 2.30
CA GLY A 43 -25.97 8.47 3.52
C GLY A 43 -25.59 7.03 3.25
N LEU A 44 -25.06 6.34 4.25
CA LEU A 44 -24.54 4.97 4.12
C LEU A 44 -24.83 4.14 5.36
N THR A 45 -25.15 2.86 5.17
CA THR A 45 -25.28 1.87 6.25
C THR A 45 -24.31 0.72 6.08
N SER A 46 -23.71 0.29 7.20
CA SER A 46 -22.97 -0.96 7.30
C SER A 46 -23.70 -1.95 8.21
N ASN A 47 -23.28 -3.22 8.15
CA ASN A 47 -23.65 -4.29 9.08
C ASN A 47 -22.61 -5.42 8.97
N PRO A 48 -22.61 -6.40 9.90
CA PRO A 48 -21.64 -7.49 9.87
C PRO A 48 -21.61 -8.30 8.57
N SER A 49 -22.76 -8.49 7.91
CA SER A 49 -22.82 -9.23 6.63
C SER A 49 -22.17 -8.46 5.48
N ILE A 50 -22.27 -7.13 5.48
CA ILE A 50 -21.62 -6.26 4.48
C ILE A 50 -20.10 -6.34 4.65
N PHE A 51 -19.59 -6.15 5.87
CA PHE A 51 -18.15 -6.26 6.14
C PHE A 51 -17.64 -7.68 5.87
N HIS A 52 -18.41 -8.72 6.22
CA HIS A 52 -18.04 -10.09 5.89
C HIS A 52 -17.82 -10.26 4.39
N LYS A 53 -18.76 -9.80 3.55
CA LYS A 53 -18.61 -9.89 2.10
C LYS A 53 -17.43 -9.09 1.58
N ALA A 54 -17.26 -7.85 2.06
CA ALA A 54 -16.19 -6.97 1.61
C ALA A 54 -14.81 -7.54 1.97
N ILE A 55 -14.64 -8.07 3.19
CA ILE A 55 -13.37 -8.60 3.68
C ILE A 55 -13.11 -10.03 3.15
N ALA A 56 -14.13 -10.90 3.12
CA ALA A 56 -13.93 -12.31 2.75
C ALA A 56 -13.74 -12.54 1.25
N HIS A 57 -14.31 -11.67 0.41
CA HIS A 57 -14.34 -11.88 -1.04
C HIS A 57 -13.48 -10.90 -1.84
N SER A 58 -12.59 -10.15 -1.17
CA SER A 58 -11.65 -9.22 -1.82
C SER A 58 -10.26 -9.27 -1.21
N ARG A 59 -9.29 -8.73 -1.97
CA ARG A 59 -7.93 -8.43 -1.49
C ARG A 59 -7.73 -6.95 -1.13
N ASP A 60 -8.79 -6.15 -1.18
CA ASP A 60 -8.72 -4.69 -0.94
C ASP A 60 -8.23 -4.35 0.48
N TYR A 61 -8.37 -5.29 1.41
CA TYR A 61 -7.94 -5.15 2.80
C TYR A 61 -6.54 -5.71 3.08
N ASP A 62 -5.90 -6.43 2.13
CA ASP A 62 -4.57 -7.03 2.35
C ASP A 62 -3.49 -6.01 2.77
N PRO A 63 -3.39 -4.81 2.17
CA PRO A 63 -2.39 -3.82 2.57
C PRO A 63 -2.47 -3.39 4.03
N ALA A 64 -3.66 -3.51 4.65
CA ALA A 64 -3.90 -3.18 6.04
C ALA A 64 -3.85 -4.42 6.96
N LEU A 65 -4.41 -5.54 6.51
CA LEU A 65 -4.52 -6.77 7.28
C LEU A 65 -3.16 -7.44 7.48
N LEU A 66 -2.33 -7.52 6.43
CA LEU A 66 -1.05 -8.24 6.50
C LEU A 66 -0.09 -7.64 7.54
N PRO A 67 0.15 -6.31 7.59
CA PRO A 67 0.98 -5.72 8.65
C PRO A 67 0.46 -6.02 10.05
N MET A 68 -0.85 -5.91 10.27
CA MET A 68 -1.46 -6.17 11.59
C MET A 68 -1.35 -7.65 11.99
N ALA A 69 -1.51 -8.58 11.04
CA ALA A 69 -1.35 -10.00 11.29
C ALA A 69 0.11 -10.35 11.63
N TRP A 70 1.08 -9.80 10.90
CA TRP A 70 2.51 -9.94 11.20
C TRP A 70 2.91 -9.31 12.53
N ALA A 71 2.27 -8.20 12.91
CA ALA A 71 2.40 -7.58 14.22
C ALA A 71 1.78 -8.39 15.37
N GLY A 72 1.01 -9.46 15.06
CA GLY A 72 0.36 -10.31 16.05
C GLY A 72 -0.94 -9.73 16.62
N TYR A 73 -1.63 -8.86 15.89
CA TYR A 73 -2.95 -8.40 16.31
C TYR A 73 -3.96 -9.54 16.18
N GLU A 74 -4.85 -9.68 17.16
CA GLU A 74 -5.92 -10.68 17.13
C GLU A 74 -7.06 -10.25 16.18
N ALA A 75 -7.82 -11.24 15.68
CA ALA A 75 -8.87 -11.01 14.68
C ALA A 75 -9.89 -9.91 15.05
N PRO A 76 -10.39 -9.80 16.31
CA PRO A 76 -11.29 -8.71 16.68
C PRO A 76 -10.66 -7.33 16.55
N ARG A 77 -9.37 -7.18 16.93
CA ARG A 77 -8.63 -5.91 16.81
C ARG A 77 -8.39 -5.55 15.35
N ILE A 78 -8.09 -6.54 14.51
CA ILE A 78 -7.95 -6.34 13.06
C ILE A 78 -9.28 -5.85 12.47
N PHE A 79 -10.38 -6.57 12.73
CA PHE A 79 -11.70 -6.19 12.23
C PHE A 79 -12.06 -4.75 12.61
N GLU A 80 -11.95 -4.43 13.90
CA GLU A 80 -12.30 -3.11 14.42
C GLU A 80 -11.49 -2.00 13.74
N ARG A 81 -10.18 -2.20 13.56
CA ARG A 81 -9.35 -1.21 12.89
C ARG A 81 -9.78 -1.00 11.44
N LEU A 82 -10.06 -2.09 10.71
CA LEU A 82 -10.52 -2.01 9.31
C LEU A 82 -11.88 -1.30 9.21
N ALA A 83 -12.83 -1.67 10.07
CA ALA A 83 -14.17 -1.08 10.08
C ALA A 83 -14.15 0.41 10.44
N ILE A 84 -13.39 0.81 11.47
CA ILE A 84 -13.29 2.22 11.88
C ILE A 84 -12.62 3.07 10.79
N GLU A 85 -11.55 2.57 10.16
CA GLU A 85 -10.88 3.26 9.04
C GLU A 85 -11.88 3.54 7.91
N ASP A 86 -12.63 2.53 7.49
CA ASP A 86 -13.59 2.66 6.39
C ASP A 86 -14.77 3.59 6.75
N ILE A 87 -15.28 3.50 7.99
CA ILE A 87 -16.38 4.34 8.47
C ILE A 87 -15.95 5.80 8.59
N ARG A 88 -14.73 6.08 9.08
CA ARG A 88 -14.17 7.43 9.11
C ARG A 88 -14.03 8.02 7.70
N ALA A 89 -13.46 7.26 6.77
CA ALA A 89 -13.32 7.69 5.39
C ALA A 89 -14.67 7.97 4.73
N ALA A 90 -15.67 7.10 4.92
CA ALA A 90 -17.02 7.33 4.43
C ALA A 90 -17.67 8.56 5.06
N ALA A 91 -17.48 8.77 6.37
CA ALA A 91 -18.01 9.92 7.09
C ALA A 91 -17.37 11.23 6.60
N ASP A 92 -16.06 11.23 6.33
CA ASP A 92 -15.35 12.38 5.78
C ASP A 92 -15.83 12.72 4.36
N LEU A 93 -16.09 11.72 3.52
CA LEU A 93 -16.67 11.92 2.18
C LEU A 93 -18.10 12.47 2.21
N LEU A 94 -18.92 12.07 3.20
CA LEU A 94 -20.29 12.55 3.38
C LEU A 94 -20.38 13.86 4.18
N ARG A 95 -19.29 14.31 4.78
CA ARG A 95 -19.27 15.50 5.64
C ARG A 95 -19.75 16.77 4.94
N PRO A 96 -19.35 17.08 3.67
CA PRO A 96 -19.87 18.25 2.98
C PRO A 96 -21.40 18.24 2.83
N LEU A 97 -22.00 17.07 2.59
CA LEU A 97 -23.45 16.92 2.50
C LEU A 97 -24.12 17.08 3.87
N TYR A 98 -23.51 16.53 4.92
CA TYR A 98 -23.98 16.70 6.30
C TYR A 98 -24.03 18.19 6.69
N ASP A 99 -22.97 18.93 6.41
CA ASP A 99 -22.91 20.36 6.70
C ASP A 99 -23.91 21.16 5.84
N GLN A 100 -24.01 20.86 4.53
CA GLN A 100 -24.93 21.53 3.61
C GLN A 100 -26.40 21.36 4.01
N THR A 101 -26.76 20.19 4.54
CA THR A 101 -28.14 19.86 4.93
C THR A 101 -28.44 20.21 6.37
N GLY A 102 -27.51 20.86 7.08
CA GLY A 102 -27.67 21.16 8.50
C GLY A 102 -27.87 19.91 9.35
N GLY A 103 -27.29 18.77 8.95
CA GLY A 103 -27.42 17.48 9.63
C GLY A 103 -28.71 16.72 9.35
N ASP A 104 -29.43 17.01 8.26
CA ASP A 104 -30.56 16.15 7.84
C ASP A 104 -30.08 14.88 7.13
N ASP A 105 -28.98 14.95 6.37
CA ASP A 105 -28.37 13.82 5.67
C ASP A 105 -26.85 13.79 5.88
N GLY A 106 -26.12 12.97 5.11
CA GLY A 106 -24.66 12.86 5.20
C GLY A 106 -24.18 11.93 6.30
N TYR A 107 -25.01 10.99 6.76
CA TYR A 107 -24.67 10.08 7.86
C TYR A 107 -24.08 8.76 7.39
N VAL A 108 -23.25 8.16 8.25
CA VAL A 108 -22.73 6.80 8.11
C VAL A 108 -23.08 5.98 9.36
N SER A 109 -23.60 4.77 9.20
CA SER A 109 -23.93 3.89 10.34
C SER A 109 -22.90 2.79 10.58
N LEU A 110 -22.48 2.62 11.84
CA LEU A 110 -21.67 1.50 12.34
C LEU A 110 -22.39 0.77 13.47
N GLU A 111 -22.47 -0.56 13.39
CA GLU A 111 -23.22 -1.39 14.35
C GLU A 111 -22.37 -1.80 15.55
N VAL A 112 -22.99 -1.83 16.73
CA VAL A 112 -22.40 -2.49 17.92
C VAL A 112 -22.24 -3.98 17.68
N SER A 113 -21.47 -4.67 18.53
CA SER A 113 -21.39 -6.14 18.45
C SER A 113 -22.78 -6.80 18.56
N PRO A 114 -23.18 -7.67 17.60
CA PRO A 114 -24.45 -8.39 17.67
C PRO A 114 -24.58 -9.30 18.89
N ASP A 115 -23.46 -9.75 19.46
CA ASP A 115 -23.43 -10.57 20.67
C ASP A 115 -23.96 -9.81 21.91
N LEU A 116 -24.02 -8.49 21.84
CA LEU A 116 -24.53 -7.61 22.91
C LEU A 116 -26.02 -7.29 22.76
N ALA A 117 -26.72 -7.81 21.74
CA ALA A 117 -28.11 -7.44 21.42
C ALA A 117 -29.11 -7.68 22.57
N TYR A 118 -28.78 -8.54 23.54
CA TYR A 118 -29.58 -8.81 24.73
C TYR A 118 -28.94 -8.31 26.04
N ASP A 119 -27.86 -7.53 25.96
CA ASP A 119 -27.17 -6.89 27.07
C ASP A 119 -27.23 -5.35 26.93
N THR A 120 -28.10 -4.73 27.72
CA THR A 120 -28.27 -3.27 27.74
C THR A 120 -26.99 -2.53 28.12
N ALA A 121 -26.28 -3.00 29.15
CA ALA A 121 -25.12 -2.30 29.70
C ALA A 121 -23.93 -2.42 28.74
N GLY A 122 -23.69 -3.64 28.23
CA GLY A 122 -22.68 -3.90 27.22
C GLY A 122 -22.92 -3.11 25.93
N THR A 123 -24.16 -3.10 25.41
CA THR A 123 -24.52 -2.32 24.22
C THR A 123 -24.24 -0.83 24.39
N LEU A 124 -24.62 -0.23 25.52
CA LEU A 124 -24.38 1.20 25.77
C LEU A 124 -22.88 1.51 25.89
N ALA A 125 -22.11 0.63 26.54
CA ALA A 125 -20.66 0.78 26.66
C ALA A 125 -19.98 0.72 25.29
N ASP A 126 -20.36 -0.26 24.46
CA ASP A 126 -19.81 -0.40 23.10
C ASP A 126 -20.21 0.79 22.20
N ALA A 127 -21.45 1.27 22.31
CA ALA A 127 -21.91 2.45 21.58
C ALA A 127 -21.10 3.71 21.90
N ARG A 128 -20.82 3.98 23.18
CA ARG A 128 -19.97 5.11 23.60
C ARG A 128 -18.54 4.98 23.08
N ARG A 129 -17.98 3.78 23.22
CA ARG A 129 -16.63 3.49 22.76
C ARG A 129 -16.48 3.67 21.24
N LEU A 130 -17.41 3.16 20.45
CA LEU A 130 -17.39 3.33 18.99
C LEU A 130 -17.60 4.80 18.57
N TRP A 131 -18.46 5.53 19.29
CA TRP A 131 -18.67 6.96 19.06
C TRP A 131 -17.37 7.76 19.26
N GLU A 132 -16.67 7.53 20.37
CA GLU A 132 -15.38 8.16 20.68
C GLU A 132 -14.27 7.73 19.71
N LEU A 133 -14.23 6.44 19.35
CA LEU A 133 -13.18 5.92 18.46
C LEU A 133 -13.35 6.39 17.02
N VAL A 134 -14.57 6.56 16.52
CA VAL A 134 -14.78 7.08 15.16
C VAL A 134 -14.60 8.60 15.14
N ASP A 135 -15.07 9.31 16.16
CA ASP A 135 -14.92 10.77 16.32
C ASP A 135 -15.33 11.55 15.07
N ARG A 136 -16.57 11.36 14.63
CA ARG A 136 -17.18 12.10 13.52
C ARG A 136 -18.62 12.48 13.87
N PRO A 137 -19.03 13.75 13.68
CA PRO A 137 -20.36 14.21 14.09
C PRO A 137 -21.49 13.58 13.28
N ASN A 138 -21.19 13.10 12.08
CA ASN A 138 -22.12 12.45 11.16
C ASN A 138 -22.07 10.91 11.22
N LEU A 139 -21.48 10.33 12.27
CA LEU A 139 -21.66 8.92 12.61
C LEU A 139 -23.07 8.68 13.16
N MET A 140 -23.62 7.49 12.93
CA MET A 140 -24.70 6.91 13.71
C MET A 140 -24.27 5.56 14.28
N ILE A 141 -24.45 5.35 15.58
CA ILE A 141 -24.29 4.02 16.16
C ILE A 141 -25.56 3.22 15.93
N LYS A 142 -25.42 2.05 15.33
CA LYS A 142 -26.54 1.19 14.99
C LYS A 142 -26.79 0.18 16.11
N ILE A 143 -28.01 0.21 16.67
CA ILE A 143 -28.39 -0.57 17.85
C ILE A 143 -29.68 -1.37 17.53
N PRO A 144 -29.70 -2.69 17.72
CA PRO A 144 -30.91 -3.51 17.58
C PRO A 144 -32.05 -3.07 18.50
N ALA A 145 -33.28 -3.06 17.98
CA ALA A 145 -34.50 -2.74 18.71
C ALA A 145 -35.05 -3.94 19.50
N THR A 146 -34.20 -4.76 20.08
CA THR A 146 -34.65 -5.80 21.04
C THR A 146 -35.19 -5.12 22.31
N GLU A 147 -35.93 -5.87 23.14
CA GLU A 147 -36.37 -5.33 24.44
C GLU A 147 -35.22 -4.78 25.29
N ALA A 148 -34.09 -5.49 25.30
CA ALA A 148 -32.88 -5.07 26.00
C ALA A 148 -32.14 -3.90 25.31
N GLY A 149 -32.32 -3.73 24.00
CA GLY A 149 -31.76 -2.63 23.22
C GLY A 149 -32.47 -1.28 23.46
N LEU A 150 -33.78 -1.28 23.75
CA LEU A 150 -34.56 -0.05 23.95
C LEU A 150 -33.99 0.87 25.05
N PRO A 151 -33.64 0.38 26.27
CA PRO A 151 -33.00 1.23 27.26
C PRO A 151 -31.63 1.73 26.82
N ALA A 152 -30.85 0.93 26.10
CA ALA A 152 -29.53 1.33 25.58
C ALA A 152 -29.66 2.45 24.53
N ILE A 153 -30.65 2.35 23.62
CA ILE A 153 -30.99 3.40 22.64
C ILE A 153 -31.31 4.71 23.36
N ARG A 154 -32.23 4.67 24.33
CA ARG A 154 -32.61 5.84 25.13
C ARG A 154 -31.40 6.48 25.81
N ASP A 155 -30.54 5.67 26.41
CA ASP A 155 -29.41 6.16 27.19
C ASP A 155 -28.23 6.62 26.31
N ALA A 156 -28.10 6.08 25.08
CA ALA A 156 -27.19 6.60 24.06
C ALA A 156 -27.67 7.97 23.51
N ILE A 157 -28.96 8.11 23.20
CA ILE A 157 -29.56 9.41 22.82
C ILE A 157 -29.39 10.45 23.94
N ALA A 158 -29.59 10.04 25.20
CA ALA A 158 -29.37 10.91 26.36
C ALA A 158 -27.90 11.31 26.55
N ALA A 159 -26.96 10.52 26.02
CA ALA A 159 -25.53 10.84 25.98
C ALA A 159 -25.13 11.73 24.79
N GLY A 160 -26.07 12.11 23.92
CA GLY A 160 -25.79 12.93 22.74
C GLY A 160 -25.31 12.15 21.51
N ILE A 161 -25.45 10.82 21.51
CA ILE A 161 -25.01 9.94 20.42
C ILE A 161 -26.13 9.85 19.37
N ASN A 162 -25.79 9.98 18.09
CA ASN A 162 -26.74 9.70 17.02
C ASN A 162 -26.96 8.19 16.89
N VAL A 163 -28.22 7.74 16.80
CA VAL A 163 -28.56 6.31 16.80
C VAL A 163 -29.35 5.91 15.55
N ASN A 164 -28.84 4.92 14.83
CA ASN A 164 -29.61 4.17 13.84
C ASN A 164 -30.24 2.94 14.53
N VAL A 165 -31.52 3.01 14.87
CA VAL A 165 -32.20 1.88 15.50
C VAL A 165 -32.50 0.83 14.43
N THR A 166 -32.16 -0.45 14.65
CA THR A 166 -32.28 -1.51 13.63
C THR A 166 -33.11 -2.71 14.07
N LEU A 167 -33.37 -3.65 13.15
CA LEU A 167 -34.19 -4.84 13.36
C LEU A 167 -35.62 -4.54 13.87
N ILE A 168 -36.25 -3.51 13.31
CA ILE A 168 -37.66 -3.18 13.60
C ILE A 168 -38.55 -3.88 12.57
N PHE A 169 -39.46 -4.75 13.02
CA PHE A 169 -40.37 -5.49 12.14
C PHE A 169 -41.86 -5.22 12.41
N SER A 170 -42.22 -4.81 13.64
CA SER A 170 -43.59 -4.54 14.05
C SER A 170 -43.84 -3.07 14.34
N VAL A 171 -45.09 -2.66 14.17
CA VAL A 171 -45.53 -1.30 14.49
C VAL A 171 -45.43 -1.04 16.00
N GLU A 172 -45.73 -2.04 16.82
CA GLU A 172 -45.63 -2.00 18.28
C GLU A 172 -44.19 -1.77 18.73
N ARG A 173 -43.23 -2.49 18.13
CA ARG A 173 -41.81 -2.27 18.43
C ARG A 173 -41.38 -0.87 17.99
N TYR A 174 -41.87 -0.40 16.84
CA TYR A 174 -41.56 0.94 16.38
C TYR A 174 -42.09 2.03 17.33
N GLU A 175 -43.28 1.87 17.90
CA GLU A 175 -43.79 2.77 18.94
C GLU A 175 -42.87 2.79 20.17
N ALA A 176 -42.37 1.63 20.61
CA ALA A 176 -41.41 1.55 21.71
C ALA A 176 -40.07 2.23 21.38
N VAL A 177 -39.62 2.14 20.13
CA VAL A 177 -38.41 2.83 19.63
C VAL A 177 -38.59 4.35 19.64
N MET A 178 -39.74 4.84 19.17
CA MET A 178 -40.06 6.27 19.22
C MET A 178 -40.14 6.77 20.68
N ASP A 179 -40.73 5.99 21.58
CA ASP A 179 -40.74 6.34 23.02
C ASP A 179 -39.34 6.40 23.62
N ALA A 180 -38.46 5.44 23.31
CA ALA A 180 -37.07 5.44 23.73
C ALA A 180 -36.31 6.68 23.24
N TYR A 181 -36.54 7.09 21.98
CA TYR A 181 -35.96 8.30 21.41
C TYR A 181 -36.43 9.57 22.12
N LEU A 182 -37.74 9.77 22.25
CA LEU A 182 -38.31 10.94 22.92
C LEU A 182 -37.86 11.03 24.38
N SER A 183 -37.86 9.89 25.09
CA SER A 183 -37.39 9.80 26.47
C SER A 183 -35.89 10.11 26.61
N GLY A 184 -35.08 9.70 25.63
CA GLY A 184 -33.65 10.02 25.60
C GLY A 184 -33.41 11.52 25.44
N LEU A 185 -34.14 12.18 24.52
CA LEU A 185 -34.06 13.63 24.33
C LEU A 185 -34.53 14.41 25.58
N GLU A 186 -35.59 13.95 26.23
CA GLU A 186 -36.09 14.52 27.49
C GLU A 186 -35.04 14.42 28.61
N ARG A 187 -34.33 13.28 28.71
CA ARG A 187 -33.22 13.11 29.65
C ARG A 187 -32.04 14.02 29.32
N LEU A 188 -31.71 14.19 28.03
CA LEU A 188 -30.67 15.12 27.60
C LEU A 188 -30.99 16.56 28.00
N LEU A 189 -32.25 16.99 27.88
CA LEU A 189 -32.70 18.32 28.33
C LEU A 189 -32.71 18.49 29.86
N SER A 190 -33.04 17.44 30.60
CA SER A 190 -33.27 17.51 32.06
C SER A 190 -32.00 17.30 32.89
N SER A 191 -30.92 16.78 32.29
CA SER A 191 -29.69 16.46 33.01
C SER A 191 -28.87 17.74 33.31
N PRO A 192 -28.40 17.99 34.55
CA PRO A 192 -27.50 19.11 34.85
C PRO A 192 -26.17 18.94 34.11
N PRO A 193 -25.51 20.01 33.63
CA PRO A 193 -24.26 19.93 32.87
C PRO A 193 -23.20 19.09 33.62
N PRO A 194 -22.31 18.38 32.92
CA PRO A 194 -21.29 17.59 33.58
C PRO A 194 -20.40 18.51 34.42
N THR A 195 -20.15 18.14 35.66
CA THR A 195 -19.06 18.73 36.45
C THR A 195 -17.74 18.35 35.80
N PRO A 196 -16.82 19.30 35.52
CA PRO A 196 -15.53 18.96 34.96
C PRO A 196 -14.77 18.03 35.92
N PRO A 197 -13.97 17.07 35.41
CA PRO A 197 -13.13 16.25 36.25
C PRO A 197 -12.13 17.13 37.03
N PRO A 198 -11.71 16.71 38.24
CA PRO A 198 -10.64 17.40 38.96
C PRO A 198 -9.36 17.40 38.10
N SER A 199 -8.81 18.58 37.88
CA SER A 199 -7.65 18.84 37.04
C SER A 199 -6.41 18.07 37.52
N GLY A 200 -5.85 17.21 36.67
CA GLY A 200 -4.52 16.65 36.83
C GLY A 200 -4.27 15.40 35.98
N GLU A 201 -3.76 15.59 34.75
CA GLU A 201 -2.67 14.83 34.08
C GLU A 201 -2.78 14.92 32.53
N GLY A 202 -1.83 15.67 31.93
CA GLY A 202 -1.32 15.51 30.55
C GLY A 202 -2.05 16.19 29.38
N PRO A 203 -1.38 16.98 28.52
CA PRO A 203 -1.91 17.41 27.22
C PRO A 203 -1.57 16.36 26.14
N GLY A 204 -2.56 15.88 25.39
CA GLY A 204 -2.33 14.88 24.34
C GLY A 204 -3.39 14.85 23.24
N VAL A 205 -3.03 15.43 22.09
CA VAL A 205 -3.46 15.13 20.71
C VAL A 205 -4.94 15.35 20.32
N GLY A 206 -5.14 16.35 19.44
CA GLY A 206 -6.32 16.49 18.58
C GLY A 206 -7.31 17.54 19.07
N GLU A 207 -7.57 18.57 18.26
CA GLU A 207 -8.79 19.37 18.34
C GLU A 207 -9.99 18.50 17.96
N GLY A 208 -10.29 17.50 18.79
CA GLY A 208 -11.56 16.76 18.79
C GLY A 208 -12.65 17.62 19.41
N LEU A 209 -13.90 17.35 19.03
CA LEU A 209 -15.11 18.06 19.50
C LEU A 209 -14.99 18.45 20.97
N GLY A 210 -14.81 19.76 21.22
CA GLY A 210 -14.42 20.31 22.52
C GLY A 210 -15.19 19.70 23.70
N VAL A 211 -14.46 18.98 24.55
CA VAL A 211 -14.93 18.48 25.83
C VAL A 211 -15.15 19.68 26.76
N GLY A 212 -16.32 20.30 26.65
CA GLY A 212 -16.68 21.47 27.46
C GLY A 212 -18.15 21.92 27.35
N ALA A 213 -18.83 21.63 26.24
CA ALA A 213 -20.25 21.94 26.07
C ALA A 213 -21.03 20.67 25.70
N ARG A 214 -22.08 20.33 26.47
CA ARG A 214 -23.01 19.27 26.07
C ARG A 214 -23.71 19.64 24.76
N PRO A 215 -23.85 18.71 23.80
CA PRO A 215 -24.63 18.96 22.60
C PRO A 215 -26.09 19.24 22.99
N GLY A 216 -26.69 20.27 22.40
CA GLY A 216 -28.13 20.49 22.50
C GLY A 216 -28.90 19.38 21.77
N VAL A 217 -30.19 19.22 22.09
CA VAL A 217 -31.05 18.19 21.44
C VAL A 217 -31.09 18.28 19.92
N GLY A 218 -30.81 19.44 19.33
CA GLY A 218 -30.73 19.61 17.87
C GLY A 218 -29.47 19.07 17.20
N ALA A 219 -28.47 18.66 17.98
CA ALA A 219 -27.29 17.96 17.48
C ALA A 219 -27.48 16.43 17.44
N VAL A 220 -28.56 15.90 18.05
CA VAL A 220 -28.82 14.46 18.10
C VAL A 220 -29.82 14.06 17.01
N ALA A 221 -29.38 13.19 16.12
CA ALA A 221 -30.19 12.59 15.06
C ALA A 221 -30.44 11.12 15.32
N SER A 222 -31.57 10.62 14.81
CA SER A 222 -31.87 9.19 14.83
C SER A 222 -32.69 8.79 13.61
N VAL A 223 -32.47 7.55 13.16
CA VAL A 223 -33.33 6.88 12.17
C VAL A 223 -33.81 5.56 12.75
N ALA A 224 -34.98 5.11 12.31
CA ALA A 224 -35.58 3.84 12.71
C ALA A 224 -35.69 2.89 11.52
N SER A 225 -34.71 2.00 11.37
CA SER A 225 -34.61 1.01 10.29
C SER A 225 -35.68 -0.08 10.40
N PHE A 226 -36.80 0.16 9.74
CA PHE A 226 -37.96 -0.72 9.63
C PHE A 226 -37.82 -1.66 8.42
N PHE A 227 -37.78 -2.96 8.68
CA PHE A 227 -37.48 -3.98 7.67
C PHE A 227 -38.70 -4.34 6.83
N VAL A 228 -38.53 -4.38 5.51
CA VAL A 228 -39.63 -4.57 4.56
C VAL A 228 -39.65 -5.98 3.99
N SER A 229 -38.76 -6.32 3.04
CA SER A 229 -38.87 -7.56 2.24
C SER A 229 -38.84 -8.88 3.03
N ARG A 230 -38.26 -8.89 4.23
CA ARG A 230 -38.23 -10.09 5.08
C ARG A 230 -39.64 -10.51 5.53
N LEU A 231 -40.53 -9.54 5.74
CA LEU A 231 -41.90 -9.81 6.14
C LEU A 231 -42.69 -10.46 5.01
N ASP A 232 -42.61 -9.94 3.78
CA ASP A 232 -43.26 -10.58 2.63
C ASP A 232 -42.69 -11.96 2.37
N THR A 233 -41.37 -12.15 2.42
CA THR A 233 -40.75 -13.48 2.23
C THR A 233 -41.37 -14.52 3.17
N LYS A 234 -41.63 -14.13 4.42
CA LYS A 234 -42.17 -15.04 5.44
C LYS A 234 -43.69 -15.19 5.36
N ALA A 235 -44.41 -14.09 5.15
CA ALA A 235 -45.85 -14.10 4.97
C ALA A 235 -46.25 -14.87 3.71
N ASP A 236 -45.57 -14.62 2.58
CA ASP A 236 -45.83 -15.29 1.31
C ASP A 236 -45.60 -16.80 1.39
N ALA A 237 -44.62 -17.26 2.16
CA ALA A 237 -44.41 -18.69 2.39
C ALA A 237 -45.64 -19.33 3.06
N ARG A 238 -46.15 -18.73 4.14
CA ARG A 238 -47.37 -19.20 4.82
C ARG A 238 -48.62 -19.07 3.94
N LEU A 239 -48.72 -18.01 3.14
CA LEU A 239 -49.81 -17.82 2.18
C LEU A 239 -49.78 -18.88 1.07
N GLN A 240 -48.60 -19.25 0.57
CA GLN A 240 -48.43 -20.29 -0.45
C GLN A 240 -48.89 -21.66 0.04
N GLU A 241 -48.70 -21.98 1.33
CA GLU A 241 -49.24 -23.22 1.93
C GLU A 241 -50.77 -23.26 1.87
N ILE A 242 -51.44 -22.14 2.18
CA ILE A 242 -52.90 -22.01 2.08
C ILE A 242 -53.37 -22.11 0.62
N ILE A 243 -52.62 -21.48 -0.30
CA ILE A 243 -52.93 -21.54 -1.74
C ILE A 243 -52.83 -22.98 -2.26
N ALA A 244 -51.79 -23.71 -1.84
CA ALA A 244 -51.56 -25.11 -2.23
C ALA A 244 -52.62 -26.06 -1.64
N ALA A 245 -53.11 -25.77 -0.42
CA ALA A 245 -54.19 -26.54 0.21
C ALA A 245 -55.55 -26.36 -0.49
N GLY A 246 -55.74 -25.29 -1.27
CA GLY A 246 -56.95 -25.01 -2.02
C GLY A 246 -58.13 -24.53 -1.15
N GLY A 247 -59.33 -24.51 -1.72
CA GLY A 247 -60.55 -24.06 -1.02
C GLY A 247 -60.79 -22.54 -1.04
N PRO A 248 -61.84 -22.04 -0.35
CA PRO A 248 -62.28 -20.64 -0.44
C PRO A 248 -61.23 -19.61 0.02
N GLN A 249 -60.35 -20.01 0.94
CA GLN A 249 -59.29 -19.15 1.48
C GLN A 249 -58.12 -18.95 0.51
N ALA A 250 -57.95 -19.82 -0.49
CA ALA A 250 -56.84 -19.73 -1.44
C ALA A 250 -56.89 -18.47 -2.33
N GLU A 251 -58.08 -17.96 -2.65
CA GLU A 251 -58.23 -16.72 -3.42
C GLU A 251 -57.80 -15.50 -2.60
N ILE A 252 -58.23 -15.44 -1.34
CA ILE A 252 -57.83 -14.40 -0.40
C ILE A 252 -56.31 -14.44 -0.22
N ALA A 253 -55.73 -15.63 -0.02
CA ALA A 253 -54.30 -15.79 0.13
C ALA A 253 -53.51 -15.34 -1.11
N ARG A 254 -53.95 -15.68 -2.33
CA ARG A 254 -53.34 -15.19 -3.58
C ARG A 254 -53.38 -13.66 -3.68
N SER A 255 -54.46 -13.05 -3.23
CA SER A 255 -54.61 -11.59 -3.26
C SER A 255 -53.67 -10.84 -2.31
N LEU A 256 -53.06 -11.52 -1.32
CA LEU A 256 -52.18 -10.92 -0.31
C LEU A 256 -50.68 -11.04 -0.62
N LEU A 257 -50.30 -11.87 -1.59
CA LEU A 257 -48.90 -12.10 -1.96
C LEU A 257 -48.18 -10.78 -2.28
N GLY A 258 -47.05 -10.53 -1.62
CA GLY A 258 -46.23 -9.32 -1.81
C GLY A 258 -46.85 -8.00 -1.31
N LYS A 259 -47.93 -8.05 -0.52
CA LYS A 259 -48.64 -6.85 -0.03
C LYS A 259 -48.47 -6.57 1.45
N ILE A 260 -48.07 -7.56 2.24
CA ILE A 260 -48.08 -7.48 3.71
C ILE A 260 -47.01 -6.54 4.24
N ALA A 261 -45.79 -6.57 3.68
CA ALA A 261 -44.70 -5.71 4.10
C ALA A 261 -44.98 -4.23 3.82
N ILE A 262 -45.52 -3.92 2.63
CA ILE A 262 -45.91 -2.56 2.27
C ILE A 262 -47.04 -2.08 3.18
N ALA A 263 -48.04 -2.92 3.45
CA ALA A 263 -49.13 -2.57 4.35
C ALA A 263 -48.65 -2.27 5.77
N ASN A 264 -47.73 -3.09 6.29
CA ASN A 264 -47.10 -2.91 7.60
C ASN A 264 -46.28 -1.60 7.67
N ALA A 265 -45.45 -1.32 6.66
CA ALA A 265 -44.66 -0.09 6.59
C ALA A 265 -45.54 1.17 6.49
N LYS A 266 -46.66 1.11 5.77
CA LYS A 266 -47.63 2.22 5.70
C LYS A 266 -48.27 2.50 7.07
N GLU A 267 -48.64 1.47 7.82
CA GLU A 267 -49.17 1.66 9.18
C GLU A 267 -48.08 2.19 10.15
N ALA A 268 -46.83 1.73 10.00
CA ALA A 268 -45.70 2.28 10.74
C ALA A 268 -45.49 3.78 10.46
N TYR A 269 -45.60 4.21 9.19
CA TYR A 269 -45.54 5.63 8.83
C TYR A 269 -46.73 6.44 9.39
N ALA A 270 -47.93 5.86 9.41
CA ALA A 270 -49.10 6.50 10.04
C ALA A 270 -48.90 6.69 11.55
N ARG A 271 -48.27 5.73 12.24
CA ARG A 271 -47.88 5.88 13.66
C ARG A 271 -46.81 6.93 13.86
N PHE A 272 -45.77 6.96 13.02
CA PHE A 272 -44.75 8.00 13.02
C PHE A 272 -45.37 9.40 12.97
N LYS A 273 -46.28 9.66 12.02
CA LYS A 273 -46.97 10.96 11.92
C LYS A 273 -47.74 11.30 13.19
N ARG A 274 -48.44 10.33 13.80
CA ARG A 274 -49.19 10.55 15.04
C ARG A 274 -48.28 10.94 16.20
N VAL A 275 -47.16 10.24 16.39
CA VAL A 275 -46.22 10.49 17.49
C VAL A 275 -45.49 11.81 17.30
N PHE A 276 -44.97 12.10 16.11
CA PHE A 276 -44.19 13.30 15.84
C PHE A 276 -45.02 14.56 15.53
N THR A 277 -46.35 14.47 15.61
CA THR A 277 -47.24 15.66 15.69
C THR A 277 -47.82 15.87 17.09
N SER A 278 -47.49 14.97 18.04
CA SER A 278 -47.95 15.05 19.41
C SER A 278 -47.41 16.28 20.15
N GLU A 279 -48.12 16.68 21.20
CA GLU A 279 -47.69 17.76 22.10
C GLU A 279 -46.31 17.47 22.73
N ARG A 280 -46.03 16.20 23.06
CA ARG A 280 -44.74 15.76 23.61
C ARG A 280 -43.60 16.12 22.67
N PHE A 281 -43.71 15.78 21.38
CA PHE A 281 -42.68 16.11 20.41
C PHE A 281 -42.62 17.61 20.10
N ARG A 282 -43.76 18.30 19.99
CA ARG A 282 -43.77 19.75 19.73
C ARG A 282 -42.96 20.55 20.76
N ARG A 283 -42.96 20.12 22.03
CA ARG A 283 -42.11 20.72 23.09
C ARG A 283 -40.62 20.48 22.87
N LEU A 284 -40.24 19.28 22.43
CA LEU A 284 -38.86 18.94 22.10
C LEU A 284 -38.39 19.67 20.84
N ALA A 285 -39.22 19.73 19.81
CA ALA A 285 -38.95 20.44 18.57
C ALA A 285 -38.76 21.95 18.80
N ALA A 286 -39.53 22.56 19.71
CA ALA A 286 -39.34 23.96 20.12
C ALA A 286 -37.97 24.21 20.79
N ARG A 287 -37.27 23.15 21.23
CA ARG A 287 -35.89 23.18 21.75
C ARG A 287 -34.85 22.76 20.72
N GLY A 288 -35.27 22.56 19.46
CA GLY A 288 -34.42 22.18 18.34
C GLY A 288 -34.33 20.68 18.08
N ALA A 289 -35.10 19.83 18.78
CA ALA A 289 -35.05 18.38 18.54
C ALA A 289 -35.50 18.01 17.12
N ARG A 290 -34.86 16.99 16.55
CA ARG A 290 -35.13 16.48 15.21
C ARG A 290 -36.19 15.38 15.22
N LEU A 291 -36.76 15.09 14.04
CA LEU A 291 -37.57 13.90 13.85
C LEU A 291 -36.68 12.64 13.86
N GLN A 292 -37.12 11.56 14.51
CA GLN A 292 -36.55 10.24 14.23
C GLN A 292 -37.18 9.72 12.93
N ARG A 293 -36.48 9.84 11.81
CA ARG A 293 -37.04 9.47 10.50
C ARG A 293 -37.23 7.96 10.40
N PRO A 294 -38.37 7.46 9.89
CA PRO A 294 -38.49 6.08 9.45
C PRO A 294 -37.46 5.82 8.35
N LEU A 295 -36.72 4.72 8.47
CA LEU A 295 -35.81 4.23 7.46
C LEU A 295 -36.30 2.88 6.96
N TRP A 296 -36.62 2.77 5.67
CA TRP A 296 -36.99 1.49 5.06
C TRP A 296 -35.74 0.66 4.77
N ALA A 297 -35.61 -0.47 5.45
CA ALA A 297 -34.48 -1.38 5.34
C ALA A 297 -34.87 -2.70 4.69
N SER A 298 -33.89 -3.41 4.13
CA SER A 298 -34.13 -4.65 3.37
C SER A 298 -35.15 -4.42 2.25
N THR A 299 -34.93 -3.42 1.39
CA THR A 299 -35.85 -3.00 0.32
C THR A 299 -35.52 -3.60 -1.05
N SER A 300 -34.62 -4.58 -1.13
CA SER A 300 -34.48 -5.41 -2.33
C SER A 300 -35.62 -6.42 -2.44
N THR A 301 -36.27 -6.47 -3.59
CA THR A 301 -37.23 -7.51 -3.94
C THR A 301 -36.59 -8.90 -3.94
N LYS A 302 -37.21 -9.88 -3.26
CA LYS A 302 -36.70 -11.26 -3.14
C LYS A 302 -37.37 -12.24 -4.09
N ASN A 303 -38.59 -11.93 -4.52
CA ASN A 303 -39.36 -12.73 -5.45
C ASN A 303 -39.20 -12.16 -6.87
N PRO A 304 -38.67 -12.91 -7.85
CA PRO A 304 -38.48 -12.42 -9.22
C PRO A 304 -39.79 -12.12 -9.95
N ALA A 305 -40.94 -12.57 -9.44
CA ALA A 305 -42.25 -12.22 -9.97
C ALA A 305 -42.69 -10.79 -9.63
N TYR A 306 -42.02 -10.13 -8.68
CA TYR A 306 -42.31 -8.76 -8.28
C TYR A 306 -41.32 -7.80 -8.96
N PRO A 307 -41.72 -6.54 -9.24
CA PRO A 307 -40.78 -5.52 -9.70
C PRO A 307 -39.60 -5.39 -8.75
N ASP A 308 -38.39 -5.26 -9.30
CA ASP A 308 -37.16 -5.08 -8.52
C ASP A 308 -37.07 -3.71 -7.83
N THR A 309 -37.92 -2.76 -8.22
CA THR A 309 -38.14 -1.46 -7.57
C THR A 309 -39.33 -1.43 -6.59
N LEU A 310 -40.09 -2.53 -6.45
CA LEU A 310 -41.38 -2.58 -5.74
C LEU A 310 -41.40 -1.81 -4.41
N TYR A 311 -40.45 -2.11 -3.53
CA TYR A 311 -40.41 -1.53 -2.19
C TYR A 311 -39.93 -0.09 -2.17
N VAL A 312 -39.11 0.34 -3.13
CA VAL A 312 -38.72 1.74 -3.23
C VAL A 312 -39.92 2.55 -3.71
N ASP A 313 -40.52 2.16 -4.84
CA ASP A 313 -41.67 2.85 -5.45
C ASP A 313 -42.85 2.99 -4.48
N SER A 314 -43.12 1.94 -3.69
CA SER A 314 -44.31 1.86 -2.84
C SER A 314 -44.19 2.55 -1.48
N LEU A 315 -42.99 3.02 -1.10
CA LEU A 315 -42.69 3.53 0.25
C LEU A 315 -42.11 4.94 0.25
N ILE A 316 -42.40 5.76 -0.77
CA ILE A 316 -41.94 7.14 -0.84
C ILE A 316 -42.88 8.04 -0.04
N GLY A 317 -42.31 8.89 0.81
CA GLY A 317 -43.02 9.97 1.48
C GLY A 317 -42.11 10.87 2.32
N PRO A 318 -42.62 12.01 2.80
CA PRO A 318 -41.82 13.03 3.46
C PRO A 318 -41.16 12.54 4.75
N HIS A 319 -39.97 13.07 5.05
CA HIS A 319 -39.20 12.79 6.26
C HIS A 319 -38.86 11.30 6.46
N THR A 320 -38.62 10.58 5.37
CA THR A 320 -38.22 9.17 5.41
C THR A 320 -36.86 8.94 4.77
N VAL A 321 -36.28 7.77 5.02
CA VAL A 321 -35.07 7.28 4.38
C VAL A 321 -35.37 5.92 3.78
N ASN A 322 -34.71 5.56 2.69
CA ASN A 322 -34.67 4.20 2.19
C ASN A 322 -33.20 3.80 2.03
N THR A 323 -32.76 2.74 2.73
CA THR A 323 -31.41 2.19 2.52
C THR A 323 -31.48 1.04 1.54
N VAL A 324 -30.82 1.21 0.39
CA VAL A 324 -30.94 0.32 -0.75
C VAL A 324 -29.59 -0.35 -1.06
N PRO A 325 -29.58 -1.66 -1.36
CA PRO A 325 -28.37 -2.33 -1.82
C PRO A 325 -28.01 -1.89 -3.25
N PRO A 326 -26.77 -2.16 -3.72
CA PRO A 326 -26.27 -1.65 -5.00
C PRO A 326 -27.15 -1.97 -6.20
N LYS A 327 -27.72 -3.19 -6.25
CA LYS A 327 -28.60 -3.62 -7.34
C LYS A 327 -29.93 -2.85 -7.38
N THR A 328 -30.52 -2.59 -6.21
CA THR A 328 -31.79 -1.84 -6.11
C THR A 328 -31.58 -0.36 -6.42
N LEU A 329 -30.44 0.21 -6.01
CA LEU A 329 -30.06 1.57 -6.42
C LEU A 329 -29.98 1.70 -7.95
N ALA A 330 -29.32 0.74 -8.61
CA ALA A 330 -29.21 0.72 -10.07
C ALA A 330 -30.57 0.57 -10.76
N ALA A 331 -31.41 -0.36 -10.31
CA ALA A 331 -32.75 -0.56 -10.87
C ALA A 331 -33.65 0.68 -10.72
N PHE A 332 -33.67 1.28 -9.52
CA PHE A 332 -34.48 2.48 -9.29
C PHE A 332 -33.98 3.68 -10.11
N LYS A 333 -32.66 3.82 -10.30
CA LYS A 333 -32.09 4.86 -11.16
C LYS A 333 -32.49 4.69 -12.63
N ASP A 334 -32.59 3.45 -13.10
CA ASP A 334 -32.93 3.11 -14.49
C ASP A 334 -34.43 3.29 -14.77
N HIS A 335 -35.31 2.73 -13.95
CA HIS A 335 -36.76 2.66 -14.24
C HIS A 335 -37.66 2.79 -13.00
N GLY A 336 -37.17 3.36 -11.90
CA GLY A 336 -37.96 3.60 -10.70
C GLY A 336 -39.07 4.64 -10.89
N THR A 337 -40.14 4.53 -10.09
CA THR A 337 -41.28 5.46 -10.12
C THR A 337 -41.33 6.29 -8.84
N ALA A 338 -41.02 7.58 -8.94
CA ALA A 338 -41.03 8.50 -7.80
C ALA A 338 -42.38 9.21 -7.64
N ALA A 339 -43.20 8.77 -6.69
CA ALA A 339 -44.48 9.40 -6.33
C ALA A 339 -44.78 9.22 -4.85
N LEU A 340 -45.59 10.10 -4.24
CA LEU A 340 -46.03 9.94 -2.84
C LEU A 340 -46.95 8.71 -2.70
N THR A 341 -46.44 7.64 -2.10
CA THR A 341 -47.13 6.34 -2.05
C THR A 341 -47.42 5.86 -0.63
N LEU A 342 -46.70 6.35 0.39
CA LEU A 342 -46.88 5.93 1.79
C LEU A 342 -48.28 6.19 2.36
N GLU A 343 -48.92 7.30 1.97
CA GLU A 343 -50.25 7.67 2.49
C GLU A 343 -51.40 7.21 1.58
N THR A 344 -51.08 6.77 0.36
CA THR A 344 -52.07 6.30 -0.61
C THR A 344 -52.54 4.90 -0.25
N GLY A 345 -53.86 4.68 -0.16
CA GLY A 345 -54.42 3.34 0.07
C GLY A 345 -54.27 2.79 1.50
N LEU A 346 -54.19 3.65 2.53
CA LEU A 346 -54.03 3.21 3.93
C LEU A 346 -55.13 2.26 4.43
N GLU A 347 -56.40 2.52 4.09
CA GLU A 347 -57.50 1.63 4.48
C GLU A 347 -57.41 0.26 3.79
N GLU A 348 -56.89 0.21 2.56
CA GLU A 348 -56.63 -1.04 1.88
C GLU A 348 -55.49 -1.82 2.54
N ALA A 349 -54.40 -1.14 2.91
CA ALA A 349 -53.31 -1.72 3.69
C ALA A 349 -53.83 -2.35 4.99
N ARG A 350 -54.68 -1.65 5.75
CA ARG A 350 -55.28 -2.21 6.98
C ARG A 350 -56.17 -3.43 6.69
N ARG A 351 -56.92 -3.42 5.59
CA ARG A 351 -57.69 -4.59 5.17
C ARG A 351 -56.80 -5.78 4.81
N HIS A 352 -55.64 -5.56 4.17
CA HIS A 352 -54.68 -6.64 3.89
C HIS A 352 -54.15 -7.27 5.19
N LEU A 353 -53.78 -6.45 6.18
CA LEU A 353 -53.32 -6.95 7.48
C LEU A 353 -54.43 -7.73 8.22
N ALA A 354 -55.66 -7.21 8.23
CA ALA A 354 -56.80 -7.90 8.83
C ALA A 354 -57.17 -9.21 8.09
N ALA A 355 -57.03 -9.24 6.77
CA ALA A 355 -57.24 -10.43 5.96
C ALA A 355 -56.16 -11.49 6.20
N LEU A 356 -54.91 -11.09 6.47
CA LEU A 356 -53.85 -12.03 6.86
C LEU A 356 -54.21 -12.74 8.17
N GLU A 357 -54.66 -11.98 9.18
CA GLU A 357 -55.09 -12.53 10.48
C GLU A 357 -56.32 -13.44 10.34
N SER A 358 -57.28 -13.11 9.45
CA SER A 358 -58.46 -13.95 9.23
C SER A 358 -58.15 -15.28 8.53
N LEU A 359 -56.98 -15.38 7.87
CA LEU A 359 -56.41 -16.63 7.35
C LEU A 359 -55.65 -17.44 8.42
N GLY A 360 -55.60 -16.96 9.67
CA GLY A 360 -54.89 -17.61 10.77
C GLY A 360 -53.39 -17.36 10.77
N ILE A 361 -52.89 -16.41 9.98
CA ILE A 361 -51.47 -16.02 9.98
C ILE A 361 -51.30 -14.78 10.86
N SER A 362 -50.70 -14.96 12.05
CA SER A 362 -50.49 -13.86 12.99
C SER A 362 -49.31 -12.96 12.58
N LEU A 363 -49.57 -11.67 12.41
CA LEU A 363 -48.54 -10.67 12.15
C LEU A 363 -47.60 -10.49 13.35
N ALA A 364 -48.16 -10.56 14.57
CA ALA A 364 -47.36 -10.46 15.81
C ALA A 364 -46.38 -11.63 15.94
N GLU A 365 -46.82 -12.85 15.63
CA GLU A 365 -45.93 -14.02 15.62
C GLU A 365 -44.85 -13.89 14.54
N LEU A 366 -45.25 -13.55 13.30
CA LEU A 366 -44.31 -13.36 12.19
C LEU A 366 -43.21 -12.35 12.52
N THR A 367 -43.59 -11.19 13.07
CA THR A 367 -42.65 -10.11 13.38
C THR A 367 -41.74 -10.44 14.56
N ARG A 368 -42.23 -11.15 15.59
CA ARG A 368 -41.38 -11.67 16.68
C ARG A 368 -40.34 -12.65 16.17
N GLU A 369 -40.76 -13.64 15.38
CA GLU A 369 -39.82 -14.62 14.82
C GLU A 369 -38.78 -13.94 13.92
N LEU A 370 -39.17 -12.91 13.15
CA LEU A 370 -38.23 -12.14 12.32
C LEU A 370 -37.22 -11.32 13.13
N GLU A 371 -37.60 -10.81 14.32
CA GLU A 371 -36.69 -10.15 15.26
C GLU A 371 -35.62 -11.15 15.76
N GLU A 372 -36.06 -12.31 16.26
CA GLU A 372 -35.17 -13.37 16.76
C GLU A 372 -34.24 -13.92 15.68
N GLU A 373 -34.79 -14.24 14.51
CA GLU A 373 -34.01 -14.68 13.33
C GLU A 373 -33.06 -13.58 12.84
N GLY A 374 -33.48 -12.31 12.94
CA GLY A 374 -32.69 -11.17 12.55
C GLY A 374 -31.42 -11.00 13.39
N VAL A 375 -31.56 -11.06 14.71
CA VAL A 375 -30.42 -11.03 15.65
C VAL A 375 -29.51 -12.23 15.41
N ALA A 376 -30.08 -13.43 15.32
CA ALA A 376 -29.31 -14.66 15.09
C ALA A 376 -28.54 -14.63 13.76
N ALA A 377 -29.15 -14.10 12.69
CA ALA A 377 -28.49 -13.96 11.40
C ALA A 377 -27.31 -12.98 11.44
N PHE A 378 -27.43 -11.87 12.18
CA PHE A 378 -26.35 -10.89 12.32
C PHE A 378 -25.20 -11.44 13.18
N ALA A 379 -25.49 -12.10 14.30
CA ALA A 379 -24.47 -12.78 15.10
C ALA A 379 -23.73 -13.86 14.29
N LYS A 380 -24.47 -14.69 13.54
CA LYS A 380 -23.88 -15.70 12.64
C LYS A 380 -22.97 -15.06 11.58
N ALA A 381 -23.39 -13.96 10.96
CA ALA A 381 -22.56 -13.25 9.98
C ALA A 381 -21.29 -12.67 10.61
N PHE A 382 -21.41 -12.11 11.81
CA PHE A 382 -20.28 -11.59 12.58
C PHE A 382 -19.27 -12.67 12.95
N HIS A 383 -19.72 -13.81 13.47
CA HIS A 383 -18.83 -14.95 13.79
C HIS A 383 -18.17 -15.53 12.54
N ALA A 384 -18.89 -15.62 11.42
CA ALA A 384 -18.32 -16.05 10.14
C ALA A 384 -17.23 -15.09 9.66
N MET A 385 -17.45 -13.78 9.78
CA MET A 385 -16.45 -12.76 9.47
C MET A 385 -15.21 -12.87 10.36
N MET A 386 -15.39 -13.01 11.68
CA MET A 386 -14.28 -13.18 12.61
C MET A 386 -13.46 -14.43 12.30
N LYS A 387 -14.13 -15.54 11.95
CA LYS A 387 -13.46 -16.76 11.50
C LYS A 387 -12.65 -16.50 10.22
N THR A 388 -13.20 -15.80 9.23
CA THR A 388 -12.46 -15.48 8.00
C THR A 388 -11.25 -14.59 8.27
N ILE A 389 -11.37 -13.59 9.15
CA ILE A 389 -10.23 -12.75 9.53
C ILE A 389 -9.17 -13.57 10.26
N GLU A 390 -9.58 -14.48 11.13
CA GLU A 390 -8.66 -15.38 11.84
C GLU A 390 -7.91 -16.31 10.88
N GLU A 391 -8.60 -16.91 9.90
CA GLU A 391 -7.98 -17.75 8.87
C GLU A 391 -6.94 -16.95 8.05
N ARG A 392 -7.28 -15.73 7.63
CA ARG A 392 -6.36 -14.84 6.91
C ARG A 392 -5.19 -14.41 7.78
N ARG A 393 -5.44 -14.09 9.06
CA ARG A 393 -4.42 -13.73 10.03
C ARG A 393 -3.43 -14.88 10.23
N GLN A 394 -3.92 -16.11 10.41
CA GLN A 394 -3.06 -17.28 10.58
C GLN A 394 -2.25 -17.56 9.31
N ALA A 395 -2.87 -17.47 8.13
CA ALA A 395 -2.17 -17.60 6.86
C ALA A 395 -1.04 -16.55 6.71
N ALA A 396 -1.29 -15.30 7.09
CA ALA A 396 -0.29 -14.25 7.08
C ALA A 396 0.83 -14.50 8.11
N ARG A 397 0.49 -14.91 9.34
CA ARG A 397 1.47 -15.27 10.39
C ARG A 397 2.35 -16.44 9.97
N ASN A 398 1.79 -17.44 9.29
CA ASN A 398 2.53 -18.59 8.75
C ASN A 398 3.62 -18.17 7.75
N GLN A 399 3.46 -17.03 7.05
CA GLN A 399 4.50 -16.49 6.17
C GLN A 399 5.80 -16.13 6.92
N LEU A 400 5.71 -15.80 8.21
CA LEU A 400 6.89 -15.49 9.03
C LEU A 400 7.58 -16.74 9.59
N GLY A 401 6.93 -17.91 9.48
CA GLY A 401 7.41 -19.17 10.05
C GLY A 401 7.88 -19.01 11.50
N PRO A 402 9.11 -19.42 11.85
CA PRO A 402 9.62 -19.34 13.22
C PRO A 402 9.84 -17.90 13.74
N LEU A 403 9.71 -16.88 12.90
CA LEU A 403 9.91 -15.48 13.31
C LEU A 403 8.65 -14.84 13.90
N ALA A 404 7.46 -15.41 13.70
CA ALA A 404 6.17 -14.76 13.95
C ALA A 404 6.08 -14.08 15.34
N ASP A 405 6.39 -14.78 16.41
CA ASP A 405 6.29 -14.23 17.77
C ASP A 405 7.39 -13.21 18.09
N SER A 406 8.58 -13.40 17.52
CA SER A 406 9.68 -12.44 17.71
C SER A 406 9.41 -11.13 16.97
N VAL A 407 8.77 -11.18 15.80
CA VAL A 407 8.32 -10.01 15.04
C VAL A 407 7.20 -9.29 15.80
N ALA A 408 6.19 -10.01 16.31
CA ALA A 408 5.10 -9.40 17.09
C ALA A 408 5.64 -8.63 18.32
N ARG A 409 6.59 -9.22 19.07
CA ARG A 409 7.28 -8.52 20.16
C ARG A 409 8.08 -7.32 19.69
N ARG A 410 8.77 -7.42 18.55
CA ARG A 410 9.54 -6.31 17.99
C ARG A 410 8.64 -5.14 17.60
N VAL A 411 7.50 -5.40 16.96
CA VAL A 411 6.53 -4.37 16.59
C VAL A 411 5.92 -3.72 17.83
N SER A 412 5.61 -4.52 18.87
CA SER A 412 5.13 -3.98 20.15
C SER A 412 6.15 -3.03 20.78
N ALA A 413 7.44 -3.38 20.76
CA ALA A 413 8.50 -2.50 21.26
C ALA A 413 8.65 -1.20 20.43
N LEU A 414 8.40 -1.23 19.12
CA LEU A 414 8.35 -0.03 18.28
C LEU A 414 7.16 0.88 18.65
N GLU A 415 6.02 0.29 18.99
CA GLU A 415 4.85 1.03 19.49
C GLU A 415 5.15 1.71 20.84
N GLU A 416 5.75 0.99 21.79
CA GLU A 416 6.08 1.49 23.13
C GLU A 416 6.99 2.72 23.11
N ILE A 417 7.93 2.78 22.15
CA ILE A 417 8.83 3.92 21.99
C ILE A 417 8.26 5.01 21.06
N ALA A 418 7.01 4.90 20.61
CA ALA A 418 6.39 5.78 19.63
C ALA A 418 7.23 5.95 18.34
N ALA A 419 7.80 4.84 17.84
CA ALA A 419 8.67 4.85 16.66
C ALA A 419 8.04 5.54 15.42
N PRO A 420 6.75 5.37 15.07
CA PRO A 420 6.13 6.12 13.98
C PRO A 420 6.31 7.63 14.14
N ARG A 421 5.96 8.17 15.31
CA ARG A 421 6.08 9.61 15.59
C ARG A 421 7.53 10.08 15.56
N ARG A 422 8.43 9.36 16.22
CA ARG A 422 9.86 9.71 16.29
C ARG A 422 10.55 9.71 14.93
N LEU A 423 10.14 8.82 14.03
CA LEU A 423 10.63 8.80 12.64
C LEU A 423 10.30 10.13 11.94
N TRP A 424 9.05 10.60 12.07
CA TRP A 424 8.59 11.87 11.50
C TRP A 424 9.12 13.13 12.21
N GLU A 425 9.46 13.03 13.49
CA GLU A 425 10.16 14.09 14.23
C GLU A 425 11.67 14.14 13.91
N HIS A 426 12.12 13.30 12.98
CA HIS A 426 13.52 13.14 12.57
C HIS A 426 14.44 12.82 13.75
N ASP A 427 13.97 12.01 14.72
CA ASP A 427 14.74 11.67 15.93
C ASP A 427 15.89 10.70 15.59
N PRO A 428 17.16 11.15 15.65
CA PRO A 428 18.30 10.33 15.28
C PRO A 428 18.61 9.21 16.28
N SER A 429 18.08 9.29 17.51
CA SER A 429 18.33 8.29 18.55
C SER A 429 17.64 6.94 18.29
N LEU A 430 16.84 6.84 17.22
CA LEU A 430 16.41 5.54 16.68
C LEU A 430 17.57 4.74 16.07
N TRP A 431 18.67 5.38 15.64
CA TRP A 431 19.80 4.71 14.98
C TRP A 431 21.15 4.90 15.67
N THR A 432 21.39 6.04 16.32
CA THR A 432 22.71 6.36 16.86
C THR A 432 22.66 7.32 18.05
N ASP A 433 23.58 7.11 18.98
CA ASP A 433 23.89 8.07 20.06
C ASP A 433 25.05 9.02 19.67
N ASP A 434 25.70 8.81 18.51
CA ASP A 434 26.78 9.67 18.04
C ASP A 434 26.25 11.02 17.55
N ARG A 435 26.83 12.12 18.05
CA ARG A 435 26.39 13.49 17.73
C ARG A 435 26.58 13.85 16.26
N ARG A 436 27.65 13.37 15.61
CA ARG A 436 27.91 13.69 14.18
C ARG A 436 26.94 12.94 13.29
N GLY A 437 26.76 11.63 13.52
CA GLY A 437 25.74 10.83 12.87
C GLY A 437 24.35 11.43 13.07
N ALA A 438 24.02 11.88 14.27
CA ALA A 438 22.73 12.49 14.56
C ALA A 438 22.43 13.76 13.75
N ALA A 439 23.43 14.59 13.45
CA ALA A 439 23.25 15.77 12.59
C ALA A 439 22.97 15.39 11.14
N GLU A 440 23.67 14.38 10.62
CA GLU A 440 23.44 13.88 9.26
C GLU A 440 22.05 13.25 9.12
N ILE A 441 21.61 12.43 10.07
CA ILE A 441 20.30 11.75 10.03
C ILE A 441 19.15 12.75 9.95
N ARG A 442 19.18 13.83 10.74
CA ARG A 442 18.13 14.86 10.73
C ARG A 442 17.92 15.49 9.36
N ILE A 443 18.99 15.64 8.60
CA ILE A 443 18.96 16.14 7.22
C ILE A 443 18.46 15.04 6.29
N ARG A 444 18.98 13.81 6.45
CA ARG A 444 18.75 12.68 5.54
C ARG A 444 17.36 12.06 5.60
N LEU A 445 16.49 12.51 6.49
CA LEU A 445 15.08 12.06 6.58
C LEU A 445 14.11 12.86 5.70
N GLY A 446 14.58 13.86 4.94
CA GLY A 446 13.73 14.64 4.03
C GLY A 446 12.98 13.84 2.95
N TRP A 447 13.32 12.56 2.74
CA TRP A 447 12.59 11.68 1.81
C TRP A 447 11.20 11.31 2.33
N LEU A 448 10.93 11.45 3.63
CA LEU A 448 9.60 11.20 4.21
C LEU A 448 8.52 12.08 3.55
N ASP A 449 8.88 13.29 3.15
CA ASP A 449 8.02 14.28 2.48
C ASP A 449 8.21 14.32 0.95
N ALA A 450 9.04 13.44 0.38
CA ALA A 450 9.34 13.43 -1.07
C ALA A 450 8.09 13.36 -1.96
N PRO A 451 7.02 12.60 -1.62
CA PRO A 451 5.80 12.58 -2.44
C PRO A 451 5.18 13.96 -2.66
N GLN A 452 5.17 14.82 -1.64
CA GLN A 452 4.64 16.19 -1.73
C GLN A 452 5.67 17.17 -2.26
N ASN A 453 6.89 17.12 -1.72
CA ASN A 453 7.95 18.08 -2.03
C ASN A 453 8.41 18.02 -3.50
N SER A 454 8.12 16.91 -4.18
CA SER A 454 8.46 16.73 -5.59
C SER A 454 7.35 17.11 -6.57
N CYS A 455 6.12 17.38 -6.10
CA CYS A 455 5.02 17.85 -6.95
C CYS A 455 5.35 19.12 -7.77
N PRO A 456 6.10 20.11 -7.25
CA PRO A 456 6.51 21.28 -8.04
C PRO A 456 7.38 20.96 -9.26
N LEU A 457 7.97 19.75 -9.37
CA LEU A 457 8.74 19.33 -10.54
C LEU A 457 7.84 18.96 -11.74
N LEU A 458 6.55 18.68 -11.53
CA LEU A 458 5.68 18.12 -12.57
C LEU A 458 5.54 19.04 -13.79
N GLU A 459 5.27 20.32 -13.56
CA GLU A 459 5.09 21.31 -14.64
C GLU A 459 6.40 21.57 -15.42
N PRO A 460 7.55 21.86 -14.77
CA PRO A 460 8.83 21.99 -15.47
C PRO A 460 9.21 20.75 -16.29
N LEU A 461 8.95 19.55 -15.77
CA LEU A 461 9.26 18.29 -16.46
C LEU A 461 8.36 18.08 -17.69
N ALA A 462 7.07 18.44 -17.60
CA ALA A 462 6.17 18.41 -18.74
C ALA A 462 6.63 19.38 -19.85
N ALA A 463 7.02 20.60 -19.48
CA ALA A 463 7.56 21.60 -20.41
C ALA A 463 8.87 21.12 -21.07
N LEU A 464 9.79 20.53 -20.29
CA LEU A 464 11.02 19.95 -20.81
C LEU A 464 10.72 18.86 -21.84
N ARG A 465 9.84 17.90 -21.50
CA ARG A 465 9.42 16.83 -22.43
C ARG A 465 8.86 17.39 -23.74
N GLN A 466 7.99 18.40 -23.66
CA GLN A 466 7.43 19.05 -24.84
C GLN A 466 8.51 19.70 -25.72
N SER A 467 9.51 20.34 -25.11
CA SER A 467 10.64 20.94 -25.84
C SER A 467 11.46 19.91 -26.62
N LEU A 468 11.71 18.74 -26.04
CA LEU A 468 12.46 17.66 -26.69
C LEU A 468 11.72 17.10 -27.90
N GLN A 469 10.41 16.93 -27.79
CA GLN A 469 9.56 16.48 -28.88
C GLN A 469 9.57 17.47 -30.04
N LYS A 470 9.48 18.77 -29.74
CA LYS A 470 9.56 19.85 -30.73
C LYS A 470 10.90 19.85 -31.48
N ASP A 471 12.00 19.57 -30.78
CA ASP A 471 13.35 19.58 -31.34
C ASP A 471 13.74 18.24 -31.99
N GLY A 472 12.79 17.29 -32.11
CA GLY A 472 13.02 16.02 -32.79
C GLY A 472 13.94 15.05 -32.04
N ILE A 473 14.13 15.25 -30.73
CA ILE A 473 14.85 14.32 -29.86
C ILE A 473 13.94 13.13 -29.58
N ARG A 474 14.43 11.93 -29.94
CA ARG A 474 13.65 10.68 -29.90
C ARG A 474 14.26 9.60 -29.03
N ARG A 475 15.39 9.86 -28.37
CA ARG A 475 16.05 8.89 -27.49
C ARG A 475 16.63 9.60 -26.26
N VAL A 476 16.69 8.90 -25.14
CA VAL A 476 17.30 9.40 -23.90
C VAL A 476 18.28 8.37 -23.36
N LEU A 477 19.53 8.77 -23.19
CA LEU A 477 20.55 7.97 -22.50
C LEU A 477 20.85 8.64 -21.16
N LEU A 478 20.58 7.94 -20.06
CA LEU A 478 20.96 8.38 -18.72
C LEU A 478 22.41 7.99 -18.44
N LEU A 479 23.24 8.97 -18.10
CA LEU A 479 24.63 8.82 -17.69
C LEU A 479 24.69 8.99 -16.17
N GLY A 480 24.75 7.88 -15.43
CA GLY A 480 24.58 7.91 -13.98
C GLY A 480 25.07 6.66 -13.27
N MET A 481 25.08 6.68 -11.94
CA MET A 481 25.57 5.58 -11.12
C MET A 481 24.80 5.49 -9.80
N GLY A 482 24.58 4.27 -9.31
CA GLY A 482 23.91 4.00 -8.04
C GLY A 482 22.51 4.63 -7.96
N GLY A 483 22.24 5.40 -6.89
CA GLY A 483 20.93 6.00 -6.65
C GLY A 483 20.50 7.00 -7.73
N SER A 484 21.44 7.50 -8.54
CA SER A 484 21.16 8.38 -9.67
C SER A 484 20.79 7.64 -10.97
N SER A 485 20.80 6.31 -10.99
CA SER A 485 20.49 5.50 -12.18
C SER A 485 19.54 4.34 -11.93
N LEU A 486 19.61 3.67 -10.78
CA LEU A 486 18.87 2.43 -10.50
C LEU A 486 17.35 2.63 -10.49
N ALA A 487 16.84 3.66 -9.83
CA ALA A 487 15.41 3.95 -9.83
C ALA A 487 14.88 4.21 -11.25
N ALA A 488 15.66 4.90 -12.09
CA ALA A 488 15.30 5.17 -13.47
C ALA A 488 15.23 3.90 -14.32
N GLU A 489 16.18 2.96 -14.15
CA GLU A 489 16.13 1.66 -14.83
C GLU A 489 14.89 0.86 -14.41
N VAL A 490 14.58 0.83 -13.10
CA VAL A 490 13.37 0.16 -12.57
C VAL A 490 12.10 0.74 -13.17
N ILE A 491 11.97 2.07 -13.19
CA ILE A 491 10.82 2.77 -13.78
C ILE A 491 10.71 2.40 -15.27
N ALA A 492 11.82 2.40 -16.01
CA ALA A 492 11.84 2.02 -17.41
C ALA A 492 11.47 0.54 -17.64
N SER A 493 11.81 -0.36 -16.74
CA SER A 493 11.48 -1.78 -16.89
C SER A 493 10.02 -2.08 -16.56
N ILE A 494 9.45 -1.43 -15.54
CA ILE A 494 8.15 -1.81 -14.98
C ILE A 494 7.00 -1.01 -15.58
N LEU A 495 7.17 0.29 -15.81
CA LEU A 495 6.06 1.13 -16.24
C LEU A 495 5.71 0.89 -17.72
N PRO A 496 4.43 0.72 -18.05
CA PRO A 496 4.00 0.53 -19.41
C PRO A 496 4.22 1.82 -20.23
N PRO A 497 4.33 1.71 -21.57
CA PRO A 497 4.27 2.88 -22.43
C PRO A 497 2.97 3.68 -22.19
N PRO A 498 2.99 5.02 -22.31
CA PRO A 498 1.80 5.83 -22.10
C PRO A 498 0.68 5.44 -23.06
N SER A 499 -0.56 5.37 -22.56
CA SER A 499 -1.74 5.25 -23.42
C SER A 499 -1.93 6.54 -24.23
N PRO A 500 -2.28 6.47 -25.53
CA PRO A 500 -2.59 7.68 -26.30
C PRO A 500 -3.80 8.41 -25.68
N PRO A 501 -3.84 9.75 -25.72
CA PRO A 501 -4.96 10.50 -25.18
C PRO A 501 -6.26 10.19 -25.96
N PRO A 502 -7.45 10.32 -25.32
CA PRO A 502 -8.74 10.07 -25.96
C PRO A 502 -9.01 10.95 -27.20
N SER A 503 -8.33 12.10 -27.29
CA SER A 503 -8.43 13.07 -28.38
C SER A 503 -7.67 12.67 -29.66
N GLY A 504 -6.91 11.57 -29.66
CA GLY A 504 -6.19 11.09 -30.85
C GLY A 504 -4.98 11.92 -31.30
N GLU A 505 -4.74 13.10 -30.71
CA GLU A 505 -3.58 13.97 -31.00
C GLU A 505 -2.78 14.25 -29.71
N GLY A 506 -1.54 13.75 -29.62
CA GLY A 506 -0.60 13.93 -28.48
C GLY A 506 0.10 12.62 -28.01
N PRO A 507 1.30 12.67 -27.38
CA PRO A 507 2.39 11.72 -27.60
C PRO A 507 2.29 10.42 -26.77
N GLY A 508 1.43 9.49 -27.19
CA GLY A 508 1.38 8.11 -26.69
C GLY A 508 2.54 7.22 -27.15
N VAL A 509 3.76 7.75 -27.31
CA VAL A 509 4.93 7.00 -27.76
C VAL A 509 6.01 7.03 -26.69
N ARG A 510 6.39 5.84 -26.20
CA ARG A 510 7.52 5.67 -25.29
C ARG A 510 8.81 6.03 -26.02
N VAL A 511 9.61 6.88 -25.40
CA VAL A 511 10.93 7.25 -25.92
C VAL A 511 11.92 6.15 -25.56
N PRO A 512 12.67 5.58 -26.53
CA PRO A 512 13.81 4.71 -26.24
C PRO A 512 14.67 5.30 -25.13
N PHE A 513 14.78 4.57 -24.03
CA PHE A 513 15.47 4.98 -22.82
C PHE A 513 16.43 3.88 -22.40
N ALA A 514 17.68 4.26 -22.09
CA ALA A 514 18.64 3.34 -21.49
C ALA A 514 19.46 4.05 -20.41
N VAL A 515 20.02 3.24 -19.53
CA VAL A 515 20.96 3.66 -18.50
C VAL A 515 22.34 3.16 -18.88
N LEU A 516 23.32 4.06 -18.90
CA LEU A 516 24.75 3.73 -18.92
C LEU A 516 25.32 3.92 -17.52
N ASP A 517 25.51 2.80 -16.82
CA ASP A 517 26.07 2.70 -15.48
C ASP A 517 27.26 1.72 -15.40
N SER A 518 27.88 1.48 -16.56
CA SER A 518 29.09 0.67 -16.68
C SER A 518 30.18 1.38 -17.44
N THR A 519 31.39 1.36 -16.89
CA THR A 519 32.61 1.89 -17.53
C THR A 519 33.28 0.87 -18.43
N HIS A 520 32.70 -0.31 -18.64
CA HIS A 520 33.25 -1.27 -19.60
C HIS A 520 33.20 -0.69 -21.03
N PRO A 521 34.31 -0.60 -21.77
CA PRO A 521 34.36 0.05 -23.08
C PRO A 521 33.30 -0.44 -24.07
N GLU A 522 33.10 -1.76 -24.18
CA GLU A 522 32.06 -2.32 -25.06
C GLU A 522 30.66 -1.77 -24.78
N GLN A 523 30.31 -1.51 -23.51
CA GLN A 523 29.01 -0.95 -23.16
C GLN A 523 28.92 0.53 -23.49
N VAL A 524 29.99 1.30 -23.26
CA VAL A 524 30.08 2.72 -23.63
C VAL A 524 29.94 2.88 -25.15
N LEU A 525 30.70 2.10 -25.92
CA LEU A 525 30.67 2.11 -27.38
C LEU A 525 29.32 1.63 -27.94
N ALA A 526 28.73 0.59 -27.35
CA ALA A 526 27.38 0.14 -27.72
C ALA A 526 26.32 1.21 -27.43
N ALA A 527 26.41 1.88 -26.28
CA ALA A 527 25.51 2.99 -25.94
C ALA A 527 25.68 4.16 -26.92
N ALA A 528 26.91 4.51 -27.29
CA ALA A 528 27.18 5.55 -28.28
C ALA A 528 26.57 5.24 -29.66
N ARG A 529 26.66 3.99 -30.10
CA ARG A 529 26.01 3.52 -31.35
C ARG A 529 24.48 3.52 -31.26
N ALA A 530 23.92 3.12 -30.12
CA ALA A 530 22.48 3.06 -29.91
C ALA A 530 21.83 4.43 -29.66
N PHE A 531 22.61 5.41 -29.19
CA PHE A 531 22.16 6.76 -28.86
C PHE A 531 23.03 7.80 -29.57
N PRO A 532 22.88 7.95 -30.91
CA PRO A 532 23.65 8.92 -31.67
C PRO A 532 23.24 10.37 -31.33
N PRO A 533 24.18 11.34 -31.37
CA PRO A 533 23.93 12.74 -30.99
C PRO A 533 22.76 13.41 -31.72
N SER A 534 22.52 13.05 -32.98
CA SER A 534 21.47 13.64 -33.82
C SER A 534 20.06 13.40 -33.29
N GLU A 535 19.83 12.29 -32.58
CA GLU A 535 18.52 11.84 -32.11
C GLU A 535 18.37 11.81 -30.59
N SER A 536 19.48 11.97 -29.86
CA SER A 536 19.55 11.61 -28.44
C SER A 536 19.70 12.82 -27.52
N LEU A 537 19.10 12.72 -26.34
CA LEU A 537 19.43 13.52 -25.18
C LEU A 537 20.27 12.69 -24.21
N TYR A 538 21.31 13.29 -23.66
CA TYR A 538 22.15 12.73 -22.61
C TYR A 538 21.76 13.35 -21.26
N LEU A 539 21.15 12.55 -20.40
CA LEU A 539 20.75 12.94 -19.05
C LEU A 539 21.87 12.61 -18.08
N VAL A 540 22.62 13.61 -17.61
CA VAL A 540 23.72 13.42 -16.67
C VAL A 540 23.19 13.52 -15.24
N ALA A 541 23.27 12.43 -14.49
CA ALA A 541 22.72 12.34 -13.15
C ALA A 541 23.83 12.08 -12.13
N SER A 542 24.11 13.08 -11.29
CA SER A 542 25.10 12.95 -10.21
C SER A 542 24.83 13.97 -9.12
N LYS A 543 24.63 13.51 -7.89
CA LYS A 543 24.36 14.37 -6.72
C LYS A 543 25.50 15.38 -6.47
N SER A 544 26.73 14.89 -6.32
CA SER A 544 27.92 15.72 -6.08
C SER A 544 28.44 16.43 -7.33
N GLY A 545 28.13 15.90 -8.52
CA GLY A 545 28.74 16.30 -9.77
C GLY A 545 30.22 15.90 -9.91
N THR A 546 30.78 15.12 -8.97
CA THR A 546 32.21 14.74 -8.96
C THR A 546 32.43 13.22 -9.02
N THR A 547 31.37 12.43 -9.16
CA THR A 547 31.47 10.98 -9.33
C THR A 547 32.20 10.66 -10.64
N ALA A 548 33.21 9.79 -10.59
CA ALA A 548 34.15 9.58 -11.68
C ALA A 548 33.49 9.03 -12.95
N GLU A 549 32.56 8.08 -12.79
CA GLU A 549 31.94 7.37 -13.91
C GLU A 549 30.99 8.28 -14.71
N PRO A 550 30.02 8.99 -14.09
CA PRO A 550 29.19 9.95 -14.82
C PRO A 550 29.99 11.08 -15.48
N LEU A 551 31.10 11.53 -14.88
CA LEU A 551 31.98 12.52 -15.50
C LEU A 551 32.73 11.97 -16.70
N ALA A 552 33.26 10.74 -16.62
CA ALA A 552 33.89 10.09 -17.77
C ALA A 552 32.90 9.89 -18.93
N PHE A 553 31.66 9.50 -18.63
CA PHE A 553 30.59 9.45 -19.63
C PHE A 553 30.30 10.83 -20.21
N LEU A 554 30.13 11.85 -19.36
CA LEU A 554 29.89 13.22 -19.82
C LEU A 554 31.00 13.68 -20.76
N ASP A 555 32.27 13.51 -20.41
CA ASP A 555 33.39 13.96 -21.25
C ASP A 555 33.41 13.24 -22.61
N TYR A 556 33.14 11.93 -22.62
CA TYR A 556 33.05 11.15 -23.87
C TYR A 556 31.89 11.59 -24.77
N PHE A 557 30.67 11.69 -24.21
CA PHE A 557 29.49 12.09 -24.98
C PHE A 557 29.51 13.58 -25.34
N TRP A 558 30.16 14.43 -24.55
CA TRP A 558 30.38 15.85 -24.86
C TRP A 558 31.22 15.99 -26.13
N GLU A 559 32.35 15.28 -26.21
CA GLU A 559 33.19 15.24 -27.42
C GLU A 559 32.40 14.66 -28.61
N LEU A 560 31.65 13.58 -28.40
CA LEU A 560 30.85 12.94 -29.45
C LEU A 560 29.80 13.88 -30.06
N THR A 561 29.26 14.82 -29.28
CA THR A 561 28.31 15.83 -29.76
C THR A 561 28.98 17.05 -30.41
N GLY A 562 30.31 17.14 -30.39
CA GLY A 562 31.03 18.36 -30.77
C GLY A 562 30.79 19.53 -29.81
N GLY A 563 30.45 19.25 -28.54
CA GLY A 563 30.18 20.27 -27.52
C GLY A 563 28.80 20.93 -27.58
N ASP A 564 27.78 20.22 -28.10
CA ASP A 564 26.40 20.74 -28.18
C ASP A 564 25.66 20.59 -26.84
N GLY A 565 25.69 21.64 -26.01
CA GLY A 565 24.95 21.72 -24.74
C GLY A 565 23.45 21.47 -24.85
N SER A 566 22.82 21.73 -26.00
CA SER A 566 21.39 21.48 -26.19
C SER A 566 21.00 19.99 -26.14
N ARG A 567 22.00 19.10 -26.19
CA ARG A 567 21.86 17.64 -26.05
C ARG A 567 21.96 17.14 -24.62
N PHE A 568 22.20 18.01 -23.65
CA PHE A 568 22.42 17.61 -22.26
C PHE A 568 21.38 18.20 -21.31
N VAL A 569 20.97 17.37 -20.35
CA VAL A 569 20.24 17.79 -19.15
C VAL A 569 21.01 17.29 -17.94
N ALA A 570 21.18 18.13 -16.92
CA ALA A 570 21.77 17.72 -15.65
C ALA A 570 20.68 17.51 -14.59
N VAL A 571 20.81 16.45 -13.77
CA VAL A 571 20.08 16.28 -12.51
C VAL A 571 21.10 16.18 -11.38
N THR A 572 21.06 17.14 -10.47
CA THR A 572 22.12 17.32 -9.47
C THR A 572 21.66 18.11 -8.24
N ASP A 573 22.46 18.17 -7.19
CA ASP A 573 22.19 19.03 -6.04
C ASP A 573 22.48 20.51 -6.33
N PRO A 574 21.82 21.44 -5.63
CA PRO A 574 22.22 22.84 -5.60
C PRO A 574 23.68 23.02 -5.14
N GLY A 575 24.42 23.87 -5.85
CA GLY A 575 25.82 24.20 -5.59
C GLY A 575 26.84 23.16 -6.07
N SER A 576 26.42 22.14 -6.82
CA SER A 576 27.30 21.05 -7.24
C SER A 576 28.22 21.45 -8.41
N HIS A 577 29.28 20.66 -8.64
CA HIS A 577 30.13 20.85 -9.80
C HIS A 577 29.36 20.68 -11.13
N LEU A 578 28.39 19.75 -11.15
CA LEU A 578 27.60 19.48 -12.35
C LEU A 578 26.59 20.60 -12.64
N GLU A 579 26.10 21.32 -11.63
CA GLU A 579 25.30 22.53 -11.84
C GLU A 579 26.12 23.61 -12.55
N SER A 580 27.34 23.87 -12.05
CA SER A 580 28.26 24.83 -12.67
C SER A 580 28.60 24.43 -14.10
N LEU A 581 28.98 23.17 -14.33
CA LEU A 581 29.25 22.66 -15.67
C LEU A 581 28.03 22.80 -16.60
N GLY A 582 26.83 22.48 -16.12
CA GLY A 582 25.62 22.61 -16.92
C GLY A 582 25.36 24.05 -17.36
N ARG A 583 25.64 25.03 -16.49
CA ARG A 583 25.54 26.46 -16.84
C ARG A 583 26.65 26.89 -17.80
N GLU A 584 27.90 26.54 -17.52
CA GLU A 584 29.07 26.91 -18.35
C GLU A 584 28.98 26.32 -19.76
N ARG A 585 28.52 25.07 -19.87
CA ARG A 585 28.37 24.33 -21.13
C ARG A 585 27.01 24.55 -21.81
N ASN A 586 26.19 25.47 -21.31
CA ASN A 586 24.85 25.79 -21.85
C ASN A 586 23.97 24.55 -22.05
N PHE A 587 23.89 23.70 -21.03
CA PHE A 587 22.98 22.55 -21.04
C PHE A 587 21.55 23.03 -21.23
N ARG A 588 20.75 22.24 -21.95
CA ARG A 588 19.32 22.53 -22.19
C ARG A 588 18.57 22.81 -20.90
N SER A 589 18.88 22.06 -19.84
CA SER A 589 18.31 22.30 -18.52
C SER A 589 19.21 21.75 -17.42
N VAL A 590 19.12 22.37 -16.25
CA VAL A 590 19.69 21.88 -14.99
C VAL A 590 18.55 21.74 -13.99
N ILE A 591 18.21 20.50 -13.64
CA ILE A 591 17.15 20.16 -12.68
C ILE A 591 17.81 19.93 -11.32
N LEU A 592 17.40 20.74 -10.34
CA LEU A 592 17.93 20.66 -8.99
C LEU A 592 17.11 19.65 -8.16
N ALA A 593 17.81 18.77 -7.46
CA ALA A 593 17.24 17.83 -6.51
C ALA A 593 17.14 18.43 -5.09
N ASP A 594 16.42 17.76 -4.20
CA ASP A 594 16.44 18.10 -2.76
C ASP A 594 17.75 17.61 -2.12
N PRO A 595 18.64 18.51 -1.66
CA PRO A 595 19.92 18.11 -1.07
C PRO A 595 19.75 17.32 0.23
N ASN A 596 18.59 17.43 0.89
CA ASN A 596 18.26 16.71 2.12
C ASN A 596 17.99 15.21 1.86
N VAL A 597 17.69 14.80 0.63
CA VAL A 597 17.38 13.40 0.32
C VAL A 597 18.63 12.61 -0.07
N GLY A 598 18.96 11.53 0.64
CA GLY A 598 20.08 10.65 0.29
C GLY A 598 19.90 9.96 -1.08
N GLY A 599 21.00 9.66 -1.80
CA GLY A 599 20.93 9.14 -3.18
C GLY A 599 20.09 7.87 -3.34
N ARG A 600 20.25 6.88 -2.46
CA ARG A 600 19.45 5.64 -2.49
C ARG A 600 17.99 5.80 -2.05
N TYR A 601 17.63 6.94 -1.47
CA TYR A 601 16.27 7.34 -1.05
C TYR A 601 15.66 8.38 -2.01
N SER A 602 16.24 8.54 -3.21
CA SER A 602 15.90 9.63 -4.13
C SER A 602 14.96 9.22 -5.27
N ALA A 603 14.40 8.01 -5.22
CA ALA A 603 13.55 7.46 -6.30
C ALA A 603 12.31 8.33 -6.59
N LEU A 604 11.78 9.01 -5.58
CA LEU A 604 10.61 9.88 -5.68
C LEU A 604 10.96 11.38 -5.82
N THR A 605 12.23 11.69 -6.13
CA THR A 605 12.73 13.07 -6.33
C THR A 605 13.08 13.33 -7.79
N ALA A 606 13.73 14.46 -8.10
CA ALA A 606 14.27 14.77 -9.43
C ALA A 606 15.05 13.61 -10.09
N PHE A 607 15.77 12.78 -9.30
CA PHE A 607 16.54 11.65 -9.84
C PHE A 607 15.69 10.53 -10.44
N GLY A 608 14.49 10.28 -9.92
CA GLY A 608 13.56 9.31 -10.51
C GLY A 608 12.49 9.94 -11.41
N LEU A 609 11.98 11.11 -11.04
CA LEU A 609 10.88 11.76 -11.76
C LEU A 609 11.32 12.37 -13.09
N THR A 610 12.54 12.92 -13.17
CA THR A 610 13.07 13.45 -14.44
C THR A 610 13.16 12.36 -15.50
N PRO A 611 13.87 11.22 -15.28
CA PRO A 611 13.89 10.15 -16.27
C PRO A 611 12.49 9.57 -16.54
N ALA A 612 11.61 9.46 -15.53
CA ALA A 612 10.24 9.01 -15.72
C ALA A 612 9.48 9.90 -16.73
N ALA A 613 9.54 11.22 -16.55
CA ALA A 613 8.91 12.17 -17.46
C ALA A 613 9.50 12.07 -18.88
N LEU A 614 10.84 11.99 -18.98
CA LEU A 614 11.55 11.97 -20.26
C LEU A 614 11.32 10.69 -21.07
N MET A 615 11.20 9.53 -20.41
CA MET A 615 10.86 8.27 -21.09
C MET A 615 9.38 8.15 -21.45
N GLY A 616 8.56 9.04 -20.89
CA GLY A 616 7.15 9.20 -21.23
C GLY A 616 6.17 8.61 -20.22
N ALA A 617 6.63 8.15 -19.05
CA ALA A 617 5.79 7.77 -17.94
C ALA A 617 5.07 8.99 -17.31
N ASP A 618 4.13 8.73 -16.41
CA ASP A 618 3.39 9.74 -15.65
C ASP A 618 3.98 9.89 -14.22
N PRO A 619 4.79 10.94 -13.96
CA PRO A 619 5.36 11.14 -12.64
C PRO A 619 4.31 11.51 -11.59
N ALA A 620 3.16 12.09 -11.99
CA ALA A 620 2.09 12.43 -11.06
C ALA A 620 1.45 11.15 -10.51
N ALA A 621 1.15 10.17 -11.37
CA ALA A 621 0.65 8.87 -10.94
C ALA A 621 1.62 8.11 -10.02
N LEU A 622 2.94 8.23 -10.23
CA LEU A 622 3.94 7.69 -9.30
C LEU A 622 3.88 8.37 -7.92
N LEU A 623 3.81 9.71 -7.90
CA LEU A 623 3.72 10.48 -6.65
C LEU A 623 2.41 10.21 -5.91
N ASP A 624 1.28 10.08 -6.61
CA ASP A 624 -0.02 9.75 -6.00
C ASP A 624 0.02 8.40 -5.29
N ARG A 625 0.62 7.38 -5.92
CA ARG A 625 0.78 6.05 -5.29
C ARG A 625 1.74 6.10 -4.10
N ALA A 626 2.80 6.90 -4.17
CA ALA A 626 3.71 7.11 -3.04
C ALA A 626 3.03 7.85 -1.88
N ALA A 627 2.27 8.91 -2.17
CA ALA A 627 1.51 9.67 -1.18
C ALA A 627 0.45 8.80 -0.48
N TRP A 628 -0.19 7.87 -1.21
CA TRP A 628 -1.07 6.88 -0.59
C TRP A 628 -0.32 6.00 0.43
N MET A 629 0.88 5.50 0.11
CA MET A 629 1.69 4.71 1.06
C MET A 629 2.19 5.54 2.24
N GLN A 630 2.56 6.80 2.00
CA GLN A 630 2.95 7.73 3.06
C GLN A 630 1.78 7.98 4.03
N ALA A 631 0.55 8.13 3.53
CA ALA A 631 -0.64 8.25 4.39
C ALA A 631 -0.82 7.02 5.31
N GLN A 632 -0.42 5.82 4.85
CA GLN A 632 -0.38 4.59 5.67
C GLN A 632 0.80 4.54 6.65
N SER A 633 1.67 5.56 6.63
CA SER A 633 2.92 5.62 7.39
C SER A 633 3.04 6.86 8.29
N LEU A 634 1.97 7.64 8.44
CA LEU A 634 1.92 8.88 9.23
C LEU A 634 2.16 8.63 10.75
N PRO A 635 2.49 9.68 11.53
CA PRO A 635 2.80 9.58 12.95
C PRO A 635 1.71 8.93 13.83
N ASP A 636 0.44 9.08 13.44
CA ASP A 636 -0.75 8.59 14.14
C ASP A 636 -1.18 7.19 13.69
N VAL A 637 -0.52 6.63 12.66
CA VAL A 637 -0.71 5.22 12.28
C VAL A 637 0.07 4.35 13.26
N PRO A 638 -0.59 3.42 13.99
CA PRO A 638 0.08 2.50 14.90
C PRO A 638 1.18 1.71 14.19
N ALA A 639 2.27 1.39 14.89
CA ALA A 639 3.39 0.64 14.36
C ALA A 639 2.94 -0.70 13.76
N GLY A 640 2.00 -1.39 14.39
CA GLY A 640 1.44 -2.65 13.86
C GLY A 640 0.55 -2.52 12.63
N ARG A 641 0.11 -1.30 12.29
CA ARG A 641 -0.70 -1.00 11.10
C ARG A 641 0.12 -0.40 9.96
N ASN A 642 1.30 0.17 10.27
CA ASN A 642 2.20 0.81 9.31
C ASN A 642 2.95 -0.26 8.46
N PRO A 643 2.69 -0.36 7.15
CA PRO A 643 3.26 -1.42 6.32
C PRO A 643 4.80 -1.38 6.23
N GLY A 644 5.40 -0.19 6.19
CA GLY A 644 6.85 -0.02 6.12
C GLY A 644 7.54 -0.39 7.43
N LEU A 645 7.00 0.08 8.57
CA LEU A 645 7.51 -0.26 9.91
C LEU A 645 7.45 -1.76 10.18
N VAL A 646 6.33 -2.42 9.89
CA VAL A 646 6.20 -3.87 10.11
C VAL A 646 7.15 -4.64 9.20
N LEU A 647 7.28 -4.28 7.92
CA LEU A 647 8.24 -4.92 7.03
C LEU A 647 9.68 -4.73 7.53
N GLY A 648 10.04 -3.52 7.98
CA GLY A 648 11.35 -3.26 8.59
C GLY A 648 11.56 -4.06 9.88
N ALA A 649 10.52 -4.23 10.70
CA ALA A 649 10.55 -5.08 11.89
C ALA A 649 10.78 -6.55 11.55
N VAL A 650 10.14 -7.06 10.49
CA VAL A 650 10.39 -8.42 9.98
C VAL A 650 11.85 -8.57 9.57
N LEU A 651 12.35 -7.69 8.72
CA LEU A 651 13.71 -7.80 8.15
C LEU A 651 14.79 -7.63 9.22
N GLY A 652 14.68 -6.61 10.08
CA GLY A 652 15.62 -6.39 11.16
C GLY A 652 15.61 -7.53 12.18
N GLN A 653 14.41 -8.04 12.54
CA GLN A 653 14.29 -9.15 13.48
C GLN A 653 14.76 -10.48 12.87
N ALA A 654 14.59 -10.69 11.56
CA ALA A 654 15.15 -11.83 10.84
C ALA A 654 16.69 -11.81 10.90
N ALA A 655 17.31 -10.67 10.59
CA ALA A 655 18.76 -10.50 10.66
C ALA A 655 19.32 -10.78 12.06
N LEU A 656 18.68 -10.25 13.12
CA LEU A 656 19.05 -10.54 14.51
C LEU A 656 18.89 -12.03 14.90
N ARG A 657 18.13 -12.80 14.14
CA ARG A 657 17.93 -14.25 14.33
C ARG A 657 18.77 -15.09 13.36
N GLY A 658 19.78 -14.49 12.71
CA GLY A 658 20.67 -15.17 11.78
C GLY A 658 20.06 -15.42 10.40
N ARG A 659 18.95 -14.74 10.07
CA ARG A 659 18.31 -14.76 8.75
C ARG A 659 18.50 -13.42 8.03
N ASP A 660 19.75 -13.14 7.70
CA ASP A 660 20.24 -11.89 7.11
C ASP A 660 20.32 -11.93 5.57
N LYS A 661 19.94 -13.05 4.92
CA LYS A 661 19.96 -13.18 3.44
C LYS A 661 18.53 -13.01 2.92
N LEU A 662 18.22 -11.80 2.47
CA LEU A 662 16.93 -11.45 1.89
C LEU A 662 16.88 -11.90 0.43
N THR A 663 16.27 -13.05 0.17
CA THR A 663 16.07 -13.56 -1.19
C THR A 663 14.81 -12.96 -1.80
N LEU A 664 14.95 -12.37 -2.98
CA LEU A 664 13.86 -11.72 -3.70
C LEU A 664 13.39 -12.59 -4.87
N PHE A 665 12.11 -12.93 -4.86
CA PHE A 665 11.41 -13.44 -6.03
C PHE A 665 10.47 -12.36 -6.56
N ALA A 666 10.24 -12.35 -7.87
CA ALA A 666 9.41 -11.34 -8.51
C ALA A 666 8.80 -11.88 -9.80
N ASP A 667 7.51 -11.60 -10.01
CA ASP A 667 6.89 -11.80 -11.33
C ASP A 667 7.45 -10.78 -12.33
N GLU A 668 7.58 -11.15 -13.61
CA GLU A 668 7.95 -10.17 -14.65
C GLU A 668 6.86 -9.10 -14.85
N PRO A 669 7.20 -7.81 -15.08
CA PRO A 669 8.55 -7.23 -15.18
C PRO A 669 9.16 -6.74 -13.85
N LEU A 670 8.63 -7.15 -12.70
CA LEU A 670 9.03 -6.64 -11.38
C LEU A 670 10.44 -7.07 -10.96
N GLY A 671 11.09 -8.00 -11.66
CA GLY A 671 12.46 -8.44 -11.38
C GLY A 671 13.46 -7.28 -11.28
N ALA A 672 13.30 -6.24 -12.12
CA ALA A 672 14.14 -5.05 -12.08
C ALA A 672 14.12 -4.32 -10.72
N PHE A 673 13.00 -4.36 -9.98
CA PHE A 673 12.88 -3.74 -8.66
C PHE A 673 13.90 -4.30 -7.67
N GLY A 674 14.27 -5.58 -7.81
CA GLY A 674 15.28 -6.23 -6.97
C GLY A 674 16.64 -5.53 -7.01
N ALA A 675 17.05 -4.99 -8.16
CA ALA A 675 18.32 -4.29 -8.30
C ALA A 675 18.35 -2.94 -7.55
N TRP A 676 17.21 -2.24 -7.45
CA TRP A 676 17.11 -1.03 -6.62
C TRP A 676 17.05 -1.37 -5.12
N LEU A 677 16.29 -2.43 -4.75
CA LEU A 677 16.28 -2.93 -3.38
C LEU A 677 17.67 -3.38 -2.91
N GLU A 678 18.46 -3.96 -3.81
CA GLU A 678 19.84 -4.33 -3.54
C GLU A 678 20.64 -3.13 -3.01
N GLN A 679 20.61 -2.00 -3.73
CA GLN A 679 21.27 -0.79 -3.26
C GLN A 679 20.68 -0.28 -1.95
N LEU A 680 19.35 -0.10 -1.90
CA LEU A 680 18.69 0.49 -0.75
C LEU A 680 19.05 -0.25 0.55
N ILE A 681 18.99 -1.58 0.52
CA ILE A 681 19.15 -2.40 1.71
C ILE A 681 20.62 -2.63 2.03
N ALA A 682 21.45 -2.99 1.04
CA ALA A 682 22.86 -3.31 1.27
C ALA A 682 23.66 -2.07 1.71
N GLU A 683 23.43 -0.90 1.09
CA GLU A 683 24.10 0.33 1.50
C GLU A 683 23.60 0.87 2.85
N SER A 684 22.31 0.72 3.14
CA SER A 684 21.77 1.21 4.41
C SER A 684 22.22 0.35 5.58
N SER A 685 22.21 -0.98 5.42
CA SER A 685 22.43 -1.91 6.54
C SER A 685 23.86 -2.41 6.70
N GLY A 686 24.65 -2.49 5.62
CA GLY A 686 25.95 -3.16 5.57
C GLY A 686 27.10 -2.40 6.24
N LYS A 687 27.09 -2.31 7.57
CA LYS A 687 28.01 -1.48 8.37
C LYS A 687 28.37 -2.15 9.69
N ARG A 688 29.54 -1.81 10.24
CA ARG A 688 29.99 -2.23 11.59
C ARG A 688 29.90 -3.75 11.81
N GLY A 689 30.15 -4.56 10.77
CA GLY A 689 30.07 -6.01 10.84
C GLY A 689 28.66 -6.58 10.87
N GLN A 690 27.65 -5.75 10.59
CA GLN A 690 26.23 -6.13 10.50
C GLN A 690 25.66 -5.80 9.12
N GLY A 691 24.50 -6.36 8.80
CA GLY A 691 23.73 -5.95 7.63
C GLY A 691 22.75 -7.02 7.18
N ILE A 692 21.98 -6.68 6.15
CA ILE A 692 21.07 -7.56 5.44
C ILE A 692 21.58 -7.64 4.01
N LEU A 693 21.86 -8.85 3.53
CA LEU A 693 22.31 -9.10 2.17
C LEU A 693 21.10 -9.35 1.26
N PRO A 694 20.83 -8.46 0.29
CA PRO A 694 19.83 -8.73 -0.73
C PRO A 694 20.38 -9.75 -1.73
N VAL A 695 19.58 -10.76 -2.02
CA VAL A 695 19.87 -11.79 -3.02
C VAL A 695 18.81 -11.68 -4.10
N GLU A 696 19.11 -10.87 -5.11
CA GLU A 696 18.24 -10.64 -6.26
C GLU A 696 18.59 -11.56 -7.43
N GLY A 697 17.59 -11.89 -8.25
CA GLY A 697 17.75 -12.68 -9.46
C GLY A 697 18.01 -14.17 -9.22
N GLU A 698 18.21 -14.60 -7.96
CA GLU A 698 18.09 -15.97 -7.38
C GLU A 698 17.01 -16.85 -8.05
N PRO A 699 17.25 -17.78 -9.01
CA PRO A 699 16.14 -18.61 -9.51
C PRO A 699 15.60 -19.50 -8.39
N PRO A 700 14.27 -19.69 -8.28
CA PRO A 700 13.68 -20.63 -7.34
C PRO A 700 14.26 -22.05 -7.50
N ALA A 701 14.42 -22.74 -6.38
CA ALA A 701 14.98 -24.09 -6.32
C ALA A 701 14.27 -24.90 -5.23
N ASP A 702 14.61 -26.19 -5.14
CA ASP A 702 14.13 -27.04 -4.05
C ASP A 702 14.52 -26.42 -2.68
N PRO A 703 13.59 -26.37 -1.71
CA PRO A 703 13.88 -25.78 -0.39
C PRO A 703 15.12 -26.34 0.32
N SER A 704 15.47 -27.61 0.09
CA SER A 704 16.67 -28.24 0.69
C SER A 704 18.00 -27.66 0.19
N LEU A 705 17.98 -26.90 -0.90
CA LEU A 705 19.15 -26.23 -1.47
C LEU A 705 19.43 -24.87 -0.82
N TYR A 706 18.54 -24.37 0.03
CA TYR A 706 18.71 -23.09 0.72
C TYR A 706 19.21 -23.26 2.16
N GLY A 707 20.15 -22.40 2.55
CA GLY A 707 20.55 -22.27 3.95
C GLY A 707 19.42 -21.78 4.88
N ALA A 708 19.53 -22.11 6.16
CA ALA A 708 18.58 -21.65 7.19
C ALA A 708 18.68 -20.14 7.48
N ASP A 709 19.64 -19.44 6.87
CA ASP A 709 19.91 -18.00 6.95
C ASP A 709 19.08 -17.16 5.96
N ARG A 710 18.21 -17.80 5.17
CA ARG A 710 17.33 -17.12 4.22
C ARG A 710 16.05 -16.59 4.88
N ILE A 711 15.60 -15.46 4.35
CA ILE A 711 14.22 -14.95 4.38
C ILE A 711 13.82 -14.59 2.96
N PHE A 712 12.62 -15.00 2.54
CA PHE A 712 12.13 -14.78 1.17
C PHE A 712 11.05 -13.71 1.14
N VAL A 713 11.13 -12.81 0.18
CA VAL A 713 10.04 -11.87 -0.14
C VAL A 713 9.72 -12.00 -1.62
N TYR A 714 8.45 -12.24 -1.90
CA TYR A 714 7.92 -12.37 -3.25
C TYR A 714 7.10 -11.15 -3.65
N LEU A 715 7.54 -10.48 -4.72
CA LEU A 715 6.83 -9.39 -5.38
C LEU A 715 5.87 -9.99 -6.40
N ARG A 716 4.60 -10.17 -5.99
CA ARG A 716 3.60 -10.93 -6.74
C ARG A 716 2.71 -10.03 -7.58
N ARG A 717 2.52 -10.40 -8.85
CA ARG A 717 1.55 -9.83 -9.78
C ARG A 717 0.68 -10.90 -10.44
N SER A 718 1.29 -11.92 -11.05
CA SER A 718 0.62 -13.05 -11.71
C SER A 718 0.61 -14.33 -10.89
N GLY A 719 1.45 -14.44 -9.86
CA GLY A 719 1.52 -15.65 -9.03
C GLY A 719 2.43 -16.75 -9.59
N THR A 720 3.36 -16.41 -10.50
CA THR A 720 4.25 -17.39 -11.17
C THR A 720 5.07 -18.22 -10.18
N HIS A 721 5.39 -17.66 -9.00
CA HIS A 721 6.18 -18.32 -7.97
C HIS A 721 5.38 -18.81 -6.76
N ASP A 722 4.04 -18.73 -6.75
CA ASP A 722 3.22 -19.10 -5.56
C ASP A 722 3.54 -20.52 -5.04
N ALA A 723 3.65 -21.51 -5.94
CA ALA A 723 3.98 -22.89 -5.57
C ALA A 723 5.37 -23.03 -4.91
N ALA A 724 6.36 -22.25 -5.38
CA ALA A 724 7.69 -22.25 -4.79
C ALA A 724 7.68 -21.63 -3.38
N LEU A 725 6.90 -20.57 -3.15
CA LEU A 725 6.75 -19.98 -1.82
C LEU A 725 6.05 -20.94 -0.85
N ASP A 726 5.05 -21.69 -1.31
CA ASP A 726 4.37 -22.68 -0.47
C ASP A 726 5.30 -23.84 -0.09
N ALA A 727 6.13 -24.31 -1.02
CA ALA A 727 7.18 -25.30 -0.71
C ALA A 727 8.20 -24.77 0.32
N LEU A 728 8.63 -23.51 0.19
CA LEU A 728 9.53 -22.87 1.16
C LEU A 728 8.91 -22.77 2.56
N ARG A 729 7.63 -22.40 2.65
CA ARG A 729 6.91 -22.35 3.93
C ARG A 729 6.76 -23.72 4.55
N ALA A 730 6.43 -24.74 3.75
CA ALA A 730 6.35 -26.12 4.21
C ALA A 730 7.69 -26.64 4.73
N ALA A 731 8.81 -26.18 4.17
CA ALA A 731 10.16 -26.45 4.64
C ALA A 731 10.60 -25.57 5.84
N GLY A 732 9.74 -24.66 6.33
CA GLY A 732 10.01 -23.83 7.51
C GLY A 732 10.78 -22.53 7.23
N HIS A 733 10.97 -22.14 5.97
CA HIS A 733 11.53 -20.83 5.64
C HIS A 733 10.47 -19.72 5.79
N PRO A 734 10.82 -18.57 6.39
CA PRO A 734 9.99 -17.37 6.30
C PRO A 734 9.90 -16.91 4.84
N ALA A 735 8.68 -16.85 4.31
CA ALA A 735 8.39 -16.61 2.91
C ALA A 735 7.16 -15.70 2.78
N LEU A 736 7.43 -14.40 2.59
CA LEU A 736 6.46 -13.32 2.56
C LEU A 736 6.00 -13.02 1.14
N VAL A 737 4.77 -12.53 1.02
CA VAL A 737 4.21 -12.07 -0.26
C VAL A 737 3.80 -10.61 -0.15
N LEU A 738 4.25 -9.81 -1.10
CA LEU A 738 3.84 -8.43 -1.31
C LEU A 738 3.18 -8.33 -2.69
N ASP A 739 1.88 -8.10 -2.72
CA ASP A 739 1.12 -7.95 -3.96
C ASP A 739 1.41 -6.60 -4.64
N PHE A 740 1.42 -6.63 -5.97
CA PHE A 740 1.69 -5.51 -6.86
C PHE A 740 0.54 -5.36 -7.86
N PRO A 741 -0.54 -4.65 -7.50
CA PRO A 741 -1.80 -4.66 -8.24
C PRO A 741 -1.70 -4.03 -9.64
N ASP A 742 -0.89 -2.99 -9.78
CA ASP A 742 -0.65 -2.29 -11.05
C ASP A 742 0.79 -1.78 -11.13
N ALA A 743 1.23 -1.37 -12.32
CA ALA A 743 2.61 -0.92 -12.53
C ALA A 743 2.97 0.36 -11.75
N TYR A 744 2.03 1.29 -11.57
CA TYR A 744 2.25 2.53 -10.82
C TYR A 744 2.28 2.32 -9.31
N HIS A 745 1.82 1.16 -8.81
CA HIS A 745 2.08 0.73 -7.43
C HIS A 745 3.58 0.73 -7.06
N LEU A 746 4.48 0.84 -8.06
CA LEU A 746 5.88 1.14 -7.89
C LEU A 746 6.16 2.36 -7.00
N GLY A 747 5.37 3.45 -7.10
CA GLY A 747 5.51 4.61 -6.22
C GLY A 747 5.28 4.25 -4.74
N ALA A 748 4.24 3.45 -4.47
CA ALA A 748 3.94 2.94 -3.13
C ALA A 748 5.04 1.96 -2.64
N ALA A 749 5.58 1.14 -3.54
CA ALA A 749 6.64 0.18 -3.22
C ALA A 749 7.96 0.87 -2.85
N PHE A 750 8.38 1.91 -3.59
CA PHE A 750 9.56 2.71 -3.25
C PHE A 750 9.45 3.22 -1.81
N TYR A 751 8.36 3.94 -1.49
CA TYR A 751 8.16 4.52 -0.17
C TYR A 751 8.11 3.46 0.95
N ARG A 752 7.38 2.36 0.74
CA ARG A 752 7.28 1.27 1.73
C ARG A 752 8.65 0.71 2.09
N TRP A 753 9.49 0.45 1.08
CA TRP A 753 10.80 -0.15 1.28
C TRP A 753 11.82 0.84 1.86
N GLU A 754 11.72 2.13 1.56
CA GLU A 754 12.53 3.18 2.20
C GLU A 754 12.30 3.20 3.71
N VAL A 755 11.03 3.20 4.15
CA VAL A 755 10.67 3.06 5.58
C VAL A 755 11.18 1.73 6.14
N ALA A 756 10.97 0.62 5.44
CA ALA A 756 11.39 -0.69 5.92
C ALA A 756 12.91 -0.80 6.11
N ALA A 757 13.70 -0.28 5.18
CA ALA A 757 15.15 -0.26 5.26
C ALA A 757 15.64 0.59 6.44
N ALA A 758 15.05 1.78 6.63
CA ALA A 758 15.39 2.66 7.75
C ALA A 758 15.10 1.98 9.10
N VAL A 759 13.93 1.35 9.23
CA VAL A 759 13.50 0.67 10.46
C VAL A 759 14.32 -0.59 10.72
N ALA A 760 14.62 -1.39 9.70
CA ALA A 760 15.48 -2.56 9.85
C ALA A 760 16.88 -2.17 10.35
N CYS A 761 17.44 -1.07 9.85
CA CYS A 761 18.72 -0.52 10.31
C CYS A 761 18.69 -0.07 11.77
N ALA A 762 17.60 0.60 12.20
CA ALA A 762 17.40 0.96 13.61
C ALA A 762 17.40 -0.28 14.52
N ILE A 763 16.77 -1.36 14.08
CA ILE A 763 16.65 -2.60 14.85
C ILE A 763 17.99 -3.34 14.97
N ILE A 764 18.79 -3.41 13.91
CA ILE A 764 20.10 -4.06 13.97
C ILE A 764 21.16 -3.18 14.66
N GLY A 765 20.96 -1.86 14.66
CA GLY A 765 21.80 -0.89 15.38
C GLY A 765 22.85 -0.20 14.49
N VAL A 766 22.49 0.13 13.26
CA VAL A 766 23.34 0.85 12.30
C VAL A 766 22.64 2.10 11.75
N ASN A 767 23.44 3.09 11.34
CA ASN A 767 22.93 4.28 10.66
C ASN A 767 22.48 3.93 9.23
N ALA A 768 21.20 4.13 8.94
CA ALA A 768 20.64 3.84 7.61
C ALA A 768 21.14 4.81 6.52
N PHE A 769 21.69 5.97 6.89
CA PHE A 769 21.81 7.12 5.98
C PHE A 769 23.24 7.50 5.60
N ASP A 770 24.25 6.93 6.26
CA ASP A 770 25.66 7.09 5.89
C ASP A 770 26.17 5.96 4.97
N GLN A 771 27.44 6.03 4.55
CA GLN A 771 28.12 5.02 3.72
C GLN A 771 29.66 5.13 3.85
N PRO A 772 30.23 4.81 5.01
CA PRO A 772 31.65 5.08 5.27
C PRO A 772 32.60 4.16 4.48
N ASP A 773 32.18 2.95 4.11
CA ASP A 773 33.09 1.91 3.63
C ASP A 773 33.33 1.94 2.11
N VAL A 774 32.52 2.69 1.35
CA VAL A 774 32.73 2.87 -0.10
C VAL A 774 33.92 3.79 -0.43
N GLN A 775 34.35 4.63 0.51
CA GLN A 775 35.41 5.61 0.27
C GLN A 775 36.79 4.97 0.13
N ASP A 776 37.05 3.86 0.83
CA ASP A 776 38.35 3.17 0.75
C ASP A 776 38.60 2.61 -0.65
N ALA A 777 37.61 1.93 -1.24
CA ALA A 777 37.70 1.43 -2.61
C ALA A 777 37.94 2.57 -3.63
N LYS A 778 37.26 3.72 -3.45
CA LYS A 778 37.46 4.91 -4.29
C LYS A 778 38.87 5.48 -4.17
N ALA A 779 39.39 5.59 -2.94
CA ALA A 779 40.74 6.08 -2.70
C ALA A 779 41.81 5.15 -3.31
N ARG A 780 41.63 3.84 -3.18
CA ARG A 780 42.53 2.83 -3.76
C ARG A 780 42.48 2.81 -5.29
N ALA A 781 41.30 2.90 -5.88
CA ALA A 781 41.14 3.02 -7.33
C ALA A 781 41.83 4.29 -7.86
N LYS A 782 41.65 5.43 -7.18
CA LYS A 782 42.34 6.68 -7.53
C LYS A 782 43.87 6.55 -7.46
N ALA A 783 44.39 5.87 -6.43
CA ALA A 783 45.82 5.61 -6.30
C ALA A 783 46.34 4.69 -7.41
N ALA A 784 45.61 3.63 -7.76
CA ALA A 784 45.96 2.72 -8.85
C ALA A 784 46.00 3.45 -10.21
N ILE A 785 45.00 4.30 -10.49
CA ILE A 785 44.94 5.11 -11.71
C ILE A 785 46.07 6.14 -11.76
N ALA A 786 46.42 6.75 -10.62
CA ALA A 786 47.53 7.69 -10.54
C ALA A 786 48.88 7.00 -10.84
N ALA A 787 49.09 5.78 -10.32
CA ALA A 787 50.27 4.98 -10.63
C ALA A 787 50.30 4.58 -12.12
N TYR A 788 49.17 4.13 -12.67
CA TYR A 788 49.02 3.80 -14.09
C TYR A 788 49.43 4.98 -15.00
N ARG A 789 49.00 6.21 -14.69
CA ARG A 789 49.37 7.41 -15.46
C ARG A 789 50.87 7.71 -15.48
N GLN A 790 51.61 7.26 -14.46
CA GLN A 790 53.06 7.46 -14.39
C GLN A 790 53.83 6.32 -15.08
N GLN A 791 53.32 5.09 -15.01
CA GLN A 791 54.04 3.87 -15.39
C GLN A 791 53.57 3.27 -16.73
N GLY A 792 52.38 3.64 -17.21
CA GLY A 792 51.76 3.10 -18.42
C GLY A 792 51.11 1.72 -18.26
N ALA A 793 51.21 1.09 -17.08
CA ALA A 793 50.62 -0.21 -16.77
C ALA A 793 50.21 -0.29 -15.28
N PHE A 794 49.33 -1.23 -14.94
CA PHE A 794 48.98 -1.54 -13.55
C PHE A 794 49.96 -2.56 -12.95
N ASP A 795 50.29 -2.41 -11.66
CA ASP A 795 51.00 -3.44 -10.90
C ASP A 795 50.00 -4.45 -10.36
N GLU A 796 49.92 -5.61 -11.01
CA GLU A 796 48.95 -6.67 -10.70
C GLU A 796 49.60 -7.90 -10.05
N GLY A 797 50.94 -7.92 -9.95
CA GLY A 797 51.73 -9.10 -9.57
C GLY A 797 51.72 -10.21 -10.62
N ALA A 798 52.45 -11.29 -10.36
CA ALA A 798 52.39 -12.50 -11.19
C ALA A 798 51.12 -13.31 -10.87
N PRO A 799 50.46 -13.91 -11.87
CA PRO A 799 49.34 -14.82 -11.62
C PRO A 799 49.82 -16.04 -10.83
N ALA A 800 49.01 -16.48 -9.87
CA ALA A 800 49.29 -17.70 -9.10
C ALA A 800 49.03 -18.97 -9.93
N TRP A 801 48.22 -18.86 -10.99
CA TRP A 801 47.98 -19.89 -12.00
C TRP A 801 47.54 -19.24 -13.31
N GLU A 802 47.90 -19.80 -14.46
CA GLU A 802 47.43 -19.34 -15.76
C GLU A 802 47.29 -20.46 -16.79
N SER A 803 46.43 -20.23 -17.79
CA SER A 803 46.20 -21.05 -18.98
C SER A 803 45.99 -20.15 -20.21
N GLU A 804 45.75 -20.75 -21.37
CA GLU A 804 45.40 -20.00 -22.59
C GLU A 804 44.11 -19.16 -22.42
N THR A 805 43.17 -19.63 -21.60
CA THR A 805 41.83 -19.01 -21.48
C THR A 805 41.63 -18.17 -20.22
N ALA A 806 42.47 -18.32 -19.19
CA ALA A 806 42.33 -17.57 -17.94
C ALA A 806 43.64 -17.43 -17.14
N ALA A 807 43.67 -16.46 -16.22
CA ALA A 807 44.70 -16.31 -15.20
C ALA A 807 44.06 -16.06 -13.83
N VAL A 808 44.66 -16.56 -12.75
CA VAL A 808 44.12 -16.46 -11.39
C VAL A 808 45.09 -15.71 -10.49
N TYR A 809 44.56 -14.76 -9.73
CA TYR A 809 45.31 -13.94 -8.77
C TYR A 809 44.73 -14.10 -7.36
N GLY A 810 45.56 -14.52 -6.41
CA GLY A 810 45.17 -14.78 -5.03
C GLY A 810 45.89 -16.00 -4.47
N GLU A 811 45.50 -16.42 -3.27
CA GLU A 811 46.03 -17.63 -2.66
C GLU A 811 45.36 -18.87 -3.29
N ILE A 812 46.18 -19.80 -3.78
CA ILE A 812 45.74 -21.05 -4.41
C ILE A 812 46.22 -22.22 -3.53
N PRO A 813 45.35 -23.20 -3.22
CA PRO A 813 45.76 -24.38 -2.48
C PRO A 813 46.78 -25.24 -3.26
N PRO A 814 47.75 -25.88 -2.58
CA PRO A 814 48.75 -26.71 -3.23
C PRO A 814 48.11 -27.86 -4.03
N GLY A 815 48.55 -28.06 -5.27
CA GLY A 815 48.13 -29.19 -6.11
C GLY A 815 46.89 -28.98 -6.98
N ALA A 816 46.25 -27.80 -6.96
CA ALA A 816 45.17 -27.48 -7.90
C ALA A 816 45.75 -27.20 -9.30
N GLY A 817 45.43 -28.06 -10.28
CA GLY A 817 45.99 -28.01 -11.64
C GLY A 817 45.10 -27.30 -12.66
N SER A 818 43.81 -27.12 -12.35
CA SER A 818 42.82 -26.52 -13.26
C SER A 818 42.02 -25.39 -12.61
N LEU A 819 41.43 -24.51 -13.43
CA LEU A 819 40.59 -23.41 -12.96
C LEU A 819 39.40 -23.90 -12.09
N ALA A 820 38.78 -25.02 -12.46
CA ALA A 820 37.67 -25.61 -11.72
C ALA A 820 38.09 -26.13 -10.33
N GLU A 821 39.24 -26.78 -10.22
CA GLU A 821 39.80 -27.22 -8.94
C GLU A 821 40.15 -26.04 -8.04
N ILE A 822 40.73 -24.97 -8.61
CA ILE A 822 41.09 -23.76 -7.87
C ILE A 822 39.85 -23.07 -7.31
N VAL A 823 38.84 -22.83 -8.16
CA VAL A 823 37.57 -22.21 -7.74
C VAL A 823 36.83 -23.12 -6.77
N GLY A 824 36.78 -24.43 -7.02
CA GLY A 824 36.17 -25.40 -6.10
C GLY A 824 36.82 -25.39 -4.72
N ALA A 825 38.15 -25.34 -4.64
CA ALA A 825 38.87 -25.28 -3.37
C ALA A 825 38.70 -23.92 -2.67
N PHE A 826 38.55 -22.82 -3.41
CA PHE A 826 38.17 -21.53 -2.85
C PHE A 826 36.76 -21.58 -2.23
N LEU A 827 35.79 -22.15 -2.96
CA LEU A 827 34.41 -22.29 -2.48
C LEU A 827 34.29 -23.23 -1.27
N ALA A 828 35.14 -24.25 -1.17
CA ALA A 828 35.20 -25.18 -0.04
C ALA A 828 35.59 -24.51 1.29
N GLN A 829 36.08 -23.25 1.26
CA GLN A 829 36.32 -22.46 2.48
C GLN A 829 35.02 -21.92 3.10
N GLY A 830 33.90 -21.98 2.37
CA GLY A 830 32.61 -21.50 2.80
C GLY A 830 32.01 -22.34 3.94
N LYS A 831 31.27 -21.67 4.83
CA LYS A 831 30.59 -22.26 5.98
C LYS A 831 29.10 -21.90 5.94
N ALA A 832 28.27 -22.65 6.67
CA ALA A 832 26.86 -22.29 6.81
C ALA A 832 26.70 -20.84 7.28
N GLY A 833 25.86 -20.06 6.58
CA GLY A 833 25.69 -18.62 6.81
C GLY A 833 26.68 -17.71 6.07
N ASP A 834 27.65 -18.27 5.35
CA ASP A 834 28.43 -17.53 4.35
C ASP A 834 27.62 -17.28 3.06
N TYR A 835 28.12 -16.39 2.21
CA TYR A 835 27.63 -16.17 0.86
C TYR A 835 28.78 -16.04 -0.14
N VAL A 836 28.48 -16.30 -1.42
CA VAL A 836 29.40 -16.15 -2.54
C VAL A 836 28.96 -14.98 -3.40
N ALA A 837 29.84 -14.01 -3.61
CA ALA A 837 29.61 -12.87 -4.50
C ALA A 837 30.37 -13.07 -5.81
N LEU A 838 29.64 -13.06 -6.93
CA LEU A 838 30.19 -12.98 -8.27
C LEU A 838 30.27 -11.51 -8.68
N ASN A 839 31.45 -10.92 -8.54
CA ASN A 839 31.69 -9.52 -8.88
C ASN A 839 32.33 -9.44 -10.27
N ALA A 840 31.55 -9.11 -11.29
CA ALA A 840 31.96 -9.16 -12.68
C ALA A 840 32.29 -7.76 -13.23
N PHE A 841 33.59 -7.45 -13.33
CA PHE A 841 34.07 -6.34 -14.16
C PHE A 841 34.19 -6.83 -15.61
N LEU A 842 33.03 -7.20 -16.18
CA LEU A 842 32.83 -7.76 -17.51
C LEU A 842 31.71 -6.97 -18.22
N PRO A 843 31.53 -7.11 -19.54
CA PRO A 843 30.43 -6.42 -20.22
C PRO A 843 29.07 -7.01 -19.79
N ARG A 844 28.13 -6.15 -19.40
CA ARG A 844 26.77 -6.51 -18.96
C ARG A 844 25.89 -6.79 -20.18
N THR A 845 26.21 -7.85 -20.90
CA THR A 845 25.41 -8.35 -22.03
C THR A 845 24.45 -9.45 -21.56
N PRO A 846 23.36 -9.71 -22.29
CA PRO A 846 22.48 -10.85 -21.99
C PRO A 846 23.23 -12.19 -21.92
N GLU A 847 24.25 -12.37 -22.76
CA GLU A 847 25.08 -13.57 -22.78
C GLU A 847 25.89 -13.74 -21.49
N TRP A 848 26.61 -12.69 -21.06
CA TRP A 848 27.38 -12.75 -19.81
C TRP A 848 26.48 -12.90 -18.59
N ALA A 849 25.35 -12.19 -18.57
CA ALA A 849 24.36 -12.31 -17.51
C ALA A 849 23.80 -13.75 -17.41
N ALA A 850 23.55 -14.41 -18.55
CA ALA A 850 23.10 -15.80 -18.58
C ALA A 850 24.17 -16.78 -18.05
N ARG A 851 25.41 -16.68 -18.55
CA ARG A 851 26.52 -17.56 -18.12
C ARG A 851 26.83 -17.41 -16.63
N LEU A 852 26.87 -16.19 -16.11
CA LEU A 852 27.10 -15.95 -14.68
C LEU A 852 25.92 -16.37 -13.82
N ARG A 853 24.68 -16.25 -14.33
CA ARG A 853 23.49 -16.80 -13.65
C ARG A 853 23.55 -18.32 -13.54
N GLU A 854 23.98 -19.02 -14.59
CA GLU A 854 24.20 -20.48 -14.56
C GLU A 854 25.28 -20.86 -13.55
N LEU A 855 26.42 -20.17 -13.55
CA LEU A 855 27.49 -20.42 -12.58
C LEU A 855 26.98 -20.25 -11.16
N ARG A 856 26.17 -19.23 -10.94
CA ARG A 856 25.57 -18.96 -9.64
C ARG A 856 24.69 -20.11 -9.15
N ILE A 857 23.89 -20.70 -10.04
CA ILE A 857 23.05 -21.87 -9.74
C ILE A 857 23.93 -23.06 -9.32
N VAL A 858 24.97 -23.37 -10.10
CA VAL A 858 25.90 -24.47 -9.83
C VAL A 858 26.58 -24.29 -8.48
N ILE A 859 27.03 -23.08 -8.15
CA ILE A 859 27.65 -22.77 -6.85
C ILE A 859 26.66 -23.02 -5.71
N ARG A 860 25.44 -22.49 -5.82
CA ARG A 860 24.40 -22.70 -4.79
C ARG A 860 24.11 -24.18 -4.59
N GLU A 861 23.95 -24.94 -5.66
CA GLU A 861 23.64 -26.38 -5.58
C GLU A 861 24.76 -27.20 -4.93
N ARG A 862 26.02 -26.83 -5.17
CA ARG A 862 27.18 -27.53 -4.57
C ARG A 862 27.47 -27.09 -3.14
N THR A 863 27.15 -25.86 -2.77
CA THR A 863 27.59 -25.27 -1.48
C THR A 863 26.45 -24.97 -0.50
N HIS A 864 25.20 -24.93 -0.98
CA HIS A 864 24.01 -24.44 -0.26
C HIS A 864 24.11 -22.99 0.22
N LEU A 865 25.14 -22.25 -0.19
CA LEU A 865 25.37 -20.86 0.23
C LEU A 865 24.52 -19.89 -0.58
N ALA A 866 24.28 -18.72 0.01
CA ALA A 866 23.70 -17.62 -0.74
C ALA A 866 24.64 -17.12 -1.82
N THR A 867 24.07 -16.67 -2.93
CA THR A 867 24.85 -16.27 -4.09
C THR A 867 24.37 -14.94 -4.67
N THR A 868 25.26 -13.98 -4.87
CA THR A 868 24.96 -12.68 -5.49
C THR A 868 25.73 -12.51 -6.79
N LEU A 869 25.20 -11.70 -7.70
CA LEU A 869 25.82 -11.38 -8.99
C LEU A 869 25.76 -9.88 -9.21
N GLY A 870 26.91 -9.21 -9.23
CA GLY A 870 27.02 -7.78 -9.47
C GLY A 870 27.93 -7.48 -10.65
N PHE A 871 27.46 -6.65 -11.59
CA PHE A 871 28.32 -6.11 -12.65
C PHE A 871 29.01 -4.82 -12.18
N GLY A 872 30.32 -4.74 -12.35
CA GLY A 872 31.14 -3.60 -11.97
C GLY A 872 31.15 -2.53 -13.07
N PRO A 873 31.34 -1.25 -12.72
CA PRO A 873 31.46 -0.69 -11.37
C PRO A 873 30.11 -0.48 -10.64
N ARG A 874 28.96 -0.77 -11.26
CA ARG A 874 27.63 -0.55 -10.66
C ARG A 874 27.50 -1.10 -9.24
N PHE A 875 27.91 -2.36 -9.01
CA PHE A 875 27.78 -2.96 -7.66
C PHE A 875 28.62 -2.25 -6.59
N LEU A 876 29.66 -1.49 -6.96
CA LEU A 876 30.45 -0.69 -6.03
C LEU A 876 29.60 0.40 -5.37
N HIS A 877 28.53 0.83 -6.04
CA HIS A 877 27.51 1.78 -5.59
C HIS A 877 26.18 1.07 -5.29
N SER A 878 26.22 -0.21 -4.91
CA SER A 878 25.12 -0.94 -4.29
C SER A 878 25.65 -1.83 -3.15
N THR A 879 25.92 -3.11 -3.41
CA THR A 879 26.44 -4.09 -2.44
C THR A 879 27.86 -3.80 -1.99
N GLY A 880 28.59 -2.92 -2.69
CA GLY A 880 29.93 -2.50 -2.35
C GLY A 880 30.07 -2.06 -0.89
N GLN A 881 29.12 -1.30 -0.35
CA GLN A 881 29.11 -0.92 1.07
C GLN A 881 29.04 -2.17 1.99
N PHE A 882 28.11 -3.08 1.73
CA PHE A 882 27.95 -4.33 2.48
C PHE A 882 29.18 -5.23 2.39
N HIS A 883 29.78 -5.38 1.20
CA HIS A 883 30.93 -6.26 0.98
C HIS A 883 32.14 -5.89 1.88
N LYS A 884 32.31 -4.61 2.25
CA LYS A 884 33.40 -4.14 3.10
C LYS A 884 32.96 -3.89 4.54
N GLY A 885 31.78 -3.30 4.73
CA GLY A 885 31.25 -2.87 6.03
C GLY A 885 30.42 -3.92 6.77
N GLY A 886 29.83 -4.88 6.05
CA GLY A 886 28.98 -5.94 6.60
C GLY A 886 29.74 -7.07 7.30
N PRO A 887 29.06 -8.16 7.71
CA PRO A 887 29.69 -9.30 8.40
C PRO A 887 30.80 -9.94 7.55
N ASN A 888 31.85 -10.49 8.18
CA ASN A 888 32.94 -11.18 7.46
C ASN A 888 32.59 -12.61 7.06
N ASN A 889 31.54 -12.75 6.24
CA ASN A 889 30.98 -14.03 5.80
C ASN A 889 30.86 -14.13 4.25
N GLY A 890 31.53 -13.24 3.52
CA GLY A 890 31.57 -13.27 2.04
C GLY A 890 32.78 -14.02 1.48
N LEU A 891 32.57 -14.72 0.38
CA LEU A 891 33.58 -15.25 -0.54
C LEU A 891 33.43 -14.52 -1.87
N PHE A 892 34.47 -13.81 -2.31
CA PHE A 892 34.39 -12.93 -3.47
C PHE A 892 35.14 -13.54 -4.66
N LEU A 893 34.39 -13.97 -5.67
CA LEU A 893 34.91 -14.31 -6.99
C LEU A 893 34.84 -13.06 -7.87
N VAL A 894 36.00 -12.46 -8.13
CA VAL A 894 36.10 -11.24 -8.94
C VAL A 894 36.52 -11.61 -10.35
N PHE A 895 35.66 -11.36 -11.32
CA PHE A 895 35.95 -11.57 -12.74
C PHE A 895 36.39 -10.28 -13.39
N THR A 896 37.41 -10.37 -14.24
CA THR A 896 37.90 -9.26 -15.04
C THR A 896 38.30 -9.78 -16.42
N ASP A 897 38.28 -8.95 -17.45
CA ASP A 897 38.76 -9.27 -18.80
C ASP A 897 39.61 -8.14 -19.37
N ASP A 898 40.21 -8.37 -20.54
CA ASP A 898 40.78 -7.31 -21.35
C ASP A 898 39.78 -6.98 -22.47
N PRO A 899 39.22 -5.75 -22.51
CA PRO A 899 38.23 -5.37 -23.51
C PRO A 899 38.77 -5.55 -24.93
N GLN A 900 37.95 -6.09 -25.85
CA GLN A 900 38.36 -6.27 -27.25
C GLN A 900 38.55 -4.92 -27.97
N GLU A 901 37.71 -3.95 -27.63
CA GLU A 901 37.80 -2.56 -28.07
C GLU A 901 37.89 -1.68 -26.82
N ASP A 902 38.71 -0.63 -26.86
CA ASP A 902 38.81 0.37 -25.81
C ASP A 902 38.49 1.77 -26.36
N ALA A 903 38.21 2.73 -25.47
CA ALA A 903 37.89 4.11 -25.82
C ALA A 903 38.54 5.09 -24.85
N ASP A 904 39.14 6.14 -25.39
CA ASP A 904 39.69 7.24 -24.59
C ASP A 904 38.57 8.00 -23.85
N ILE A 905 38.91 8.51 -22.66
CA ILE A 905 38.10 9.46 -21.91
C ILE A 905 38.69 10.86 -22.20
N PRO A 906 38.01 11.69 -23.02
CA PRO A 906 38.53 12.99 -23.44
C PRO A 906 38.96 13.87 -22.25
N GLY A 907 40.14 14.48 -22.36
CA GLY A 907 40.67 15.38 -21.33
C GLY A 907 41.21 14.71 -20.05
N GLN A 908 41.07 13.38 -19.88
CA GLN A 908 41.49 12.69 -18.65
C GLN A 908 42.78 11.86 -18.78
N GLY A 909 43.33 11.67 -19.98
CA GLY A 909 44.54 10.88 -20.21
C GLY A 909 44.41 9.44 -19.70
N LEU A 910 43.24 8.84 -19.91
CA LEU A 910 42.85 7.51 -19.44
C LEU A 910 41.86 6.92 -20.44
N THR A 911 41.84 5.60 -20.60
CA THR A 911 40.79 4.89 -21.33
C THR A 911 39.71 4.35 -20.40
N PHE A 912 38.53 4.01 -20.93
CA PHE A 912 37.49 3.33 -20.16
C PHE A 912 37.95 1.97 -19.62
N GLY A 913 38.76 1.21 -20.40
CA GLY A 913 39.35 -0.05 -19.96
C GLY A 913 40.30 0.12 -18.77
N ALA A 914 41.17 1.15 -18.81
CA ALA A 914 42.05 1.47 -17.70
C ALA A 914 41.28 1.96 -16.47
N LEU A 915 40.21 2.75 -16.64
CA LEU A 915 39.32 3.13 -15.54
C LEU A 915 38.69 1.91 -14.87
N LEU A 916 38.12 0.99 -15.65
CA LEU A 916 37.49 -0.25 -15.16
C LEU A 916 38.49 -1.13 -14.41
N ARG A 917 39.68 -1.37 -15.00
CA ARG A 917 40.77 -2.14 -14.36
C ARG A 917 41.19 -1.53 -13.03
N GLY A 918 41.36 -0.20 -12.98
CA GLY A 918 41.69 0.53 -11.76
C GLY A 918 40.61 0.41 -10.67
N GLN A 919 39.33 0.44 -11.06
CA GLN A 919 38.20 0.20 -10.15
C GLN A 919 38.22 -1.23 -9.60
N ALA A 920 38.46 -2.23 -10.45
CA ALA A 920 38.54 -3.64 -10.03
C ALA A 920 39.67 -3.88 -9.03
N LEU A 921 40.88 -3.39 -9.32
CA LEU A 921 42.03 -3.52 -8.42
C LEU A 921 41.82 -2.76 -7.11
N GLY A 922 41.23 -1.57 -7.17
CA GLY A 922 40.88 -0.79 -5.99
C GLY A 922 39.90 -1.52 -5.07
N ASP A 923 38.88 -2.18 -5.65
CA ASP A 923 37.90 -2.98 -4.92
C ASP A 923 38.54 -4.21 -4.26
N ILE A 924 39.34 -4.98 -5.02
CA ILE A 924 40.06 -6.15 -4.51
C ILE A 924 40.97 -5.76 -3.34
N ALA A 925 41.70 -4.65 -3.47
CA ALA A 925 42.58 -4.16 -2.42
C ALA A 925 41.80 -3.73 -1.16
N ALA A 926 40.64 -3.08 -1.33
CA ALA A 926 39.76 -2.71 -0.21
C ALA A 926 39.23 -3.96 0.51
N LEU A 927 38.75 -4.96 -0.23
CA LEU A 927 38.28 -6.24 0.31
C LEU A 927 39.40 -6.96 1.09
N ARG A 928 40.59 -7.10 0.51
CA ARG A 928 41.74 -7.74 1.17
C ARG A 928 42.15 -7.00 2.44
N SER A 929 42.12 -5.66 2.44
CA SER A 929 42.43 -4.85 3.63
C SER A 929 41.48 -5.09 4.80
N ARG A 930 40.27 -5.59 4.52
CA ARG A 930 39.25 -5.97 5.50
C ARG A 930 39.27 -7.46 5.84
N GLY A 931 40.30 -8.20 5.40
CA GLY A 931 40.41 -9.64 5.65
C GLY A 931 39.33 -10.46 4.95
N ARG A 932 38.81 -9.99 3.81
CA ARG A 932 37.84 -10.74 3.00
C ARG A 932 38.54 -11.82 2.17
N ARG A 933 37.83 -12.93 1.94
CA ARG A 933 38.28 -14.03 1.08
C ARG A 933 38.03 -13.64 -0.38
N VAL A 934 39.10 -13.36 -1.14
CA VAL A 934 39.00 -12.86 -2.51
C VAL A 934 39.85 -13.71 -3.45
N LEU A 935 39.23 -14.22 -4.51
CA LEU A 935 39.90 -14.84 -5.63
C LEU A 935 39.55 -14.08 -6.91
N ARG A 936 40.56 -13.57 -7.61
CA ARG A 936 40.36 -12.90 -8.89
C ARG A 936 40.62 -13.90 -10.02
N VAL A 937 39.64 -14.04 -10.90
CA VAL A 937 39.73 -14.80 -12.15
C VAL A 937 39.73 -13.81 -13.32
N HIS A 938 40.86 -13.71 -13.99
CA HIS A 938 41.01 -12.90 -15.20
C HIS A 938 40.73 -13.78 -16.43
N LEU A 939 39.70 -13.43 -17.19
CA LEU A 939 39.23 -14.18 -18.35
C LEU A 939 39.89 -13.62 -19.62
N ARG A 940 40.66 -14.48 -20.31
CA ARG A 940 41.21 -14.18 -21.65
C ARG A 940 40.24 -14.60 -22.75
N SER A 941 39.31 -15.53 -22.44
CA SER A 941 38.22 -15.89 -23.35
C SER A 941 36.96 -16.32 -22.57
N PRO A 942 35.75 -16.13 -23.13
CA PRO A 942 34.51 -16.57 -22.51
C PRO A 942 34.42 -18.09 -22.25
N GLU A 943 35.21 -18.91 -22.96
CA GLU A 943 35.28 -20.36 -22.82
C GLU A 943 35.77 -20.79 -21.44
N ALA A 944 36.58 -19.98 -20.75
CA ALA A 944 37.05 -20.27 -19.40
C ALA A 944 35.89 -20.48 -18.41
N LEU A 945 34.77 -19.76 -18.59
CA LEU A 945 33.59 -19.92 -17.76
C LEU A 945 32.83 -21.22 -18.03
N LYS A 946 32.87 -21.76 -19.26
CA LYS A 946 32.25 -23.07 -19.57
C LYS A 946 32.90 -24.19 -18.74
N GLY A 947 34.22 -24.13 -18.55
CA GLY A 947 34.95 -25.10 -17.72
C GLY A 947 34.61 -25.02 -16.22
N LEU A 948 34.03 -23.92 -15.75
CA LEU A 948 33.54 -23.78 -14.37
C LEU A 948 32.11 -24.33 -14.18
N LEU A 949 31.34 -24.47 -15.26
CA LEU A 949 29.97 -24.97 -15.23
C LEU A 949 29.90 -26.51 -15.23
N GLN A 950 30.96 -27.17 -15.72
CA GLN A 950 31.16 -28.61 -15.70
C GLN A 950 31.72 -29.02 -14.34
#